data_AF-A0A9D8THV5-F1
#
_entry.id   AF-A0A9D8THV5-F1
#
_cell.length_a   1.000
_cell.length_b   1.000
_cell.length_c   1.000
_cell.angle_alpha   90.00
_cell.angle_beta   90.00
_cell.angle_gamma   90.00
#
_symmetry.space_group_name_H-M   'P 1'
#
loop_
_entity.id
_entity.type
_entity.pdbx_description
1 polymer ?
#
loop_
_entity_poly.entity_id
_entity_poly.type
_entity_poly.pdbx_seq_one_letter_code
_entity_poly.pdbx_strand_id
1 'polypeptide(L)'
;KEMSMKRLCYSELKLSSGECYNDIFPAPSADEFWDVKTLAFPIPSALQWQEKVLISERTRFEKATKLVYDFGEAFTARSITYNEYNGSKHPTLCMNWPGAPSDEFYGDGFVAYPPFGTLEASNDGVHYQAVCTLPTLYRLHYREKSISFPAVTARYFRLNLHDWDVPGKQRALDLRKVTLSDKPMTETWQSRAGLQSEYIAANETPVYGKDELIHSEDIIDVSHLLQADGRFCWTAPDDGRSWMLLRVAQTSTKAKTKHGRPGQMGLECDKLSAEAARLQWNSFAQLIIDSLSALGLKPLGVAMDSHEVGSQNWTHHYPQEFQSLHGYDVQDYLPVLLGFVVDSKEKSEEILFHHRQALAHLVNVRYFAVLDSMAAAAGVRLTAQAMGNAQHMICDNIAAKGSVRRPQGEFWAKHQHGCYDIKEASSAAHLYGKQIASAEAFTDAKYSQSLSYLKTLADYAFAFHLNELVVCASAYQPWLDKIPGNTANGREYCLNRNNSMWPLSNGFWDYQARCAYMMRQGSPVVDLCIYLGSDVPNKILSHRLPVIPEGYDWDVCTDDALLRVLSARDGRLQAAGGMSYSVLVVERLATLSAAAEAKLAQLKAYGLPVYDARVSGDYALQNFLDSLGLQPDVRFHSANLPENRLFFAHRYVEAAGTMVSRALAFGSNAREDFDIYFFSNHSAETFSQEMVFRDSQGKVAEFWNPLDARRYRLQSSENEAGNLQVCLN
;
A
#
# COMPACT_ATOMS: atom_id res chain seq x y z
N LYS A 1 -5.48 -26.32 -2.90
CA LYS A 1 -5.70 -25.62 -1.61
C LYS A 1 -4.39 -25.51 -0.83
N GLU A 2 -3.60 -26.57 -0.75
CA GLU A 2 -2.26 -26.52 -0.17
C GLU A 2 -1.34 -25.45 -0.81
N MET A 3 -1.41 -25.25 -2.12
CA MET A 3 -0.63 -24.19 -2.82
C MET A 3 -1.34 -22.84 -2.92
N SER A 4 -2.51 -22.65 -2.28
CA SER A 4 -3.21 -21.35 -2.30
C SER A 4 -2.82 -20.46 -1.12
N MET A 5 -3.17 -19.18 -1.21
CA MET A 5 -3.06 -18.21 -0.11
C MET A 5 -3.64 -18.75 1.19
N LYS A 6 -2.97 -18.48 2.32
CA LYS A 6 -3.35 -19.04 3.63
C LYS A 6 -3.48 -18.00 4.73
N ARG A 7 -4.26 -18.34 5.74
CA ARG A 7 -4.36 -17.57 6.97
C ARG A 7 -4.39 -18.48 8.17
N LEU A 8 -4.02 -17.94 9.32
CA LEU A 8 -4.29 -18.58 10.61
C LEU A 8 -5.80 -18.66 10.88
N CYS A 9 -6.20 -19.73 11.53
CA CYS A 9 -7.52 -19.96 12.12
C CYS A 9 -7.33 -20.72 13.44
N TYR A 10 -8.31 -20.65 14.34
CA TYR A 10 -8.14 -21.22 15.67
C TYR A 10 -9.48 -21.62 16.28
N SER A 11 -9.39 -22.44 17.33
CA SER A 11 -10.49 -22.75 18.24
C SER A 11 -10.02 -22.62 19.69
N GLU A 12 -10.90 -22.10 20.54
CA GLU A 12 -10.68 -21.90 21.97
C GLU A 12 -11.50 -22.90 22.78
N LEU A 13 -10.95 -23.37 23.91
CA LEU A 13 -11.69 -24.13 24.91
C LEU A 13 -11.26 -23.70 26.32
N LYS A 14 -12.22 -23.27 27.13
CA LYS A 14 -12.01 -22.90 28.53
C LYS A 14 -12.22 -24.12 29.43
N LEU A 15 -11.26 -24.36 30.32
CA LEU A 15 -11.30 -25.38 31.37
C LEU A 15 -11.21 -24.74 32.76
N SER A 16 -11.87 -25.35 33.73
CA SER A 16 -11.75 -25.01 35.14
C SER A 16 -10.46 -25.59 35.73
N SER A 17 -10.02 -25.09 36.90
CA SER A 17 -8.90 -25.67 37.66
C SER A 17 -9.10 -27.17 37.87
N GLY A 18 -8.10 -27.98 37.56
CA GLY A 18 -8.15 -29.44 37.70
C GLY A 18 -9.07 -30.17 36.71
N GLU A 19 -9.77 -29.46 35.82
CA GLU A 19 -10.68 -30.07 34.85
C GLU A 19 -9.89 -30.87 33.79
N CYS A 20 -10.35 -32.09 33.51
CA CYS A 20 -9.79 -32.95 32.48
C CYS A 20 -10.64 -32.90 31.22
N TYR A 21 -10.04 -32.44 30.12
CA TYR A 21 -10.62 -32.57 28.78
C TYR A 21 -10.11 -33.84 28.12
N ASN A 22 -11.02 -34.68 27.64
CA ASN A 22 -10.70 -35.93 26.94
C ASN A 22 -11.77 -36.20 25.87
N ASP A 23 -11.68 -35.47 24.76
CA ASP A 23 -12.60 -35.59 23.62
C ASP A 23 -11.90 -35.13 22.33
N ILE A 24 -12.65 -35.03 21.23
CA ILE A 24 -12.20 -34.43 19.97
C ILE A 24 -12.09 -32.93 20.14
N PHE A 25 -10.85 -32.41 20.09
CA PHE A 25 -10.61 -30.97 20.14
C PHE A 25 -11.38 -30.30 19.00
N PRO A 26 -12.23 -29.28 19.28
CA PRO A 26 -12.90 -28.48 18.26
C PRO A 26 -12.01 -28.17 17.04
N ALA A 27 -12.61 -28.26 15.86
CA ALA A 27 -11.92 -27.95 14.61
C ALA A 27 -11.72 -26.43 14.49
N PRO A 28 -10.50 -25.93 14.19
CA PRO A 28 -10.22 -24.51 14.00
C PRO A 28 -10.93 -23.85 12.81
N SER A 29 -11.39 -24.65 11.85
CA SER A 29 -12.08 -24.19 10.64
C SER A 29 -13.06 -25.26 10.16
N ALA A 30 -14.18 -24.82 9.59
CA ALA A 30 -15.08 -25.72 8.84
C ALA A 30 -14.49 -26.14 7.48
N ASP A 31 -13.44 -25.47 7.04
CA ASP A 31 -12.68 -25.81 5.84
C ASP A 31 -11.50 -26.71 6.15
N GLU A 32 -10.90 -27.30 5.12
CA GLU A 32 -9.63 -28.01 5.24
C GLU A 32 -8.57 -27.10 5.89
N PHE A 33 -7.90 -27.62 6.92
CA PHE A 33 -6.90 -26.92 7.70
C PHE A 33 -5.72 -27.85 8.01
N TRP A 34 -4.60 -27.25 8.40
CA TRP A 34 -3.41 -27.95 8.85
C TRP A 34 -2.98 -27.37 10.19
N ASP A 35 -2.91 -28.20 11.22
CA ASP A 35 -2.51 -27.80 12.56
C ASP A 35 -1.12 -27.13 12.55
N VAL A 36 -0.99 -26.06 13.32
CA VAL A 36 0.26 -25.31 13.53
C VAL A 36 0.78 -25.60 14.93
N LYS A 37 -0.02 -25.30 15.97
CA LYS A 37 0.36 -25.52 17.38
C LYS A 37 -0.89 -25.57 18.26
N THR A 38 -0.81 -26.33 19.35
CA THR A 38 -1.81 -26.34 20.42
C THR A 38 -1.17 -25.84 21.70
N LEU A 39 -1.71 -24.76 22.25
CA LEU A 39 -1.19 -24.05 23.42
C LEU A 39 -2.17 -24.14 24.59
N ALA A 40 -1.65 -24.11 25.81
CA ALA A 40 -2.41 -23.96 27.04
C ALA A 40 -1.86 -22.80 27.87
N PHE A 41 -2.71 -21.95 28.44
CA PHE A 41 -2.29 -20.88 29.37
C PHE A 41 -3.40 -20.55 30.38
N PRO A 42 -3.05 -20.07 31.58
CA PRO A 42 -4.03 -19.67 32.58
C PRO A 42 -4.76 -18.40 32.12
N ILE A 43 -6.07 -18.36 32.34
CA ILE A 43 -6.86 -17.15 32.18
C ILE A 43 -6.49 -16.21 33.33
N PRO A 44 -6.13 -14.94 33.05
CA PRO A 44 -5.75 -13.99 34.08
C PRO A 44 -6.83 -13.84 35.15
N SER A 45 -6.44 -13.78 36.43
CA SER A 45 -7.35 -13.92 37.57
C SER A 45 -8.43 -12.84 37.64
N ALA A 46 -8.20 -11.66 37.04
CA ALA A 46 -9.17 -10.59 36.98
C ALA A 46 -10.28 -10.80 35.93
N LEU A 47 -10.20 -11.87 35.13
CA LEU A 47 -11.01 -12.06 33.94
C LEU A 47 -11.82 -13.36 33.96
N GLN A 48 -12.95 -13.35 33.25
CA GLN A 48 -13.78 -14.54 33.05
C GLN A 48 -13.90 -14.93 31.58
N TRP A 49 -13.54 -14.04 30.66
CA TRP A 49 -13.59 -14.25 29.20
C TRP A 49 -15.00 -14.56 28.72
N GLN A 50 -15.95 -13.77 29.21
CA GLN A 50 -17.35 -13.79 28.85
C GLN A 50 -17.63 -12.88 27.65
N GLU A 51 -18.58 -13.31 26.82
CA GLU A 51 -19.03 -12.56 25.65
C GLU A 51 -20.55 -12.33 25.72
N LYS A 52 -20.97 -11.11 25.41
CA LYS A 52 -22.37 -10.73 25.24
C LYS A 52 -22.63 -10.48 23.76
N VAL A 53 -23.49 -11.30 23.15
CA VAL A 53 -23.89 -11.13 21.75
C VAL A 53 -24.93 -10.01 21.66
N LEU A 54 -24.58 -8.92 20.98
CA LEU A 54 -25.48 -7.81 20.72
C LEU A 54 -26.29 -8.05 19.44
N ILE A 55 -25.61 -8.51 18.38
CA ILE A 55 -26.23 -8.83 17.10
C ILE A 55 -25.67 -10.17 16.63
N SER A 56 -26.49 -11.22 16.60
CA SER A 56 -26.09 -12.54 16.10
C SER A 56 -26.11 -12.61 14.58
N GLU A 57 -27.28 -12.35 14.01
CA GLU A 57 -27.57 -12.47 12.58
C GLU A 57 -27.37 -11.16 11.82
N ARG A 58 -27.29 -11.27 10.49
CA ARG A 58 -27.20 -10.12 9.59
C ARG A 58 -28.36 -9.15 9.82
N THR A 59 -28.02 -7.91 10.21
CA THR A 59 -29.00 -6.85 10.46
C THR A 59 -28.63 -5.62 9.64
N ARG A 60 -29.60 -5.14 8.86
CA ARG A 60 -29.47 -4.01 7.94
C ARG A 60 -30.21 -2.80 8.49
N PHE A 61 -29.52 -1.66 8.57
CA PHE A 61 -30.05 -0.39 9.06
C PHE A 61 -30.12 0.59 7.88
N GLU A 62 -31.28 1.21 7.67
CA GLU A 62 -31.52 2.19 6.60
C GLU A 62 -31.47 3.63 7.09
N LYS A 63 -31.41 3.83 8.42
CA LYS A 63 -31.35 5.13 9.07
C LYS A 63 -30.61 5.04 10.40
N ALA A 64 -30.21 6.19 10.93
CA ALA A 64 -29.67 6.30 12.28
C ALA A 64 -30.57 5.57 13.31
N THR A 65 -29.96 4.74 14.15
CA THR A 65 -30.66 3.79 15.03
C THR A 65 -29.91 3.64 16.36
N LYS A 66 -30.65 3.57 17.47
CA LYS A 66 -30.12 3.27 18.79
C LYS A 66 -30.60 1.89 19.25
N LEU A 67 -29.68 1.01 19.59
CA LEU A 67 -29.98 -0.32 20.13
C LEU A 67 -29.52 -0.39 21.57
N VAL A 68 -30.44 -0.57 22.51
CA VAL A 68 -30.17 -0.64 23.95
C VAL A 68 -30.24 -2.09 24.41
N TYR A 69 -29.23 -2.51 25.18
CA TYR A 69 -29.11 -3.85 25.74
C TYR A 69 -29.01 -3.74 27.27
N ASP A 70 -29.96 -4.35 27.98
CA ASP A 70 -29.92 -4.52 29.44
C ASP A 70 -29.42 -5.93 29.75
N PHE A 71 -28.27 -6.04 30.41
CA PHE A 71 -27.71 -7.33 30.80
C PHE A 71 -28.26 -7.87 32.12
N GLY A 72 -29.16 -7.15 32.78
CA GLY A 72 -29.75 -7.49 34.08
C GLY A 72 -28.80 -7.26 35.26
N GLU A 73 -27.51 -7.49 35.06
CA GLU A 73 -26.41 -7.27 36.00
C GLU A 73 -25.30 -6.42 35.39
N ALA A 74 -24.39 -5.92 36.23
CA ALA A 74 -23.24 -5.17 35.75
C ALA A 74 -22.26 -6.10 35.03
N PHE A 75 -21.83 -5.69 33.84
CA PHE A 75 -20.84 -6.38 33.02
C PHE A 75 -19.65 -5.46 32.76
N THR A 76 -18.44 -5.98 32.89
CA THR A 76 -17.20 -5.25 32.58
C THR A 76 -16.73 -5.60 31.17
N ALA A 77 -16.84 -4.65 30.25
CA ALA A 77 -16.38 -4.81 28.87
C ALA A 77 -15.00 -4.18 28.65
N ARG A 78 -14.22 -4.74 27.74
CA ARG A 78 -12.90 -4.24 27.29
C ARG A 78 -12.75 -4.21 25.78
N SER A 79 -13.57 -4.96 25.05
CA SER A 79 -13.53 -4.97 23.60
C SER A 79 -14.91 -5.19 22.98
N ILE A 80 -15.08 -4.67 21.77
CA ILE A 80 -16.21 -4.94 20.89
C ILE A 80 -15.69 -5.49 19.57
N THR A 81 -16.25 -6.60 19.12
CA THR A 81 -15.93 -7.21 17.83
C THR A 81 -17.18 -7.26 16.96
N TYR A 82 -17.05 -6.90 15.69
CA TYR A 82 -18.17 -6.91 14.74
C TYR A 82 -17.71 -7.32 13.35
N ASN A 83 -18.65 -7.85 12.56
CA ASN A 83 -18.44 -8.22 11.17
C ASN A 83 -19.27 -7.34 10.23
N GLU A 84 -18.66 -6.97 9.10
CA GLU A 84 -19.26 -6.06 8.12
C GLU A 84 -19.77 -6.77 6.85
N TYR A 85 -20.75 -6.16 6.16
CA TYR A 85 -21.08 -6.41 4.75
C TYR A 85 -21.39 -5.11 3.97
N ASN A 86 -20.50 -4.11 3.91
CA ASN A 86 -20.71 -2.91 3.09
C ASN A 86 -20.03 -3.02 1.69
N GLY A 87 -20.49 -2.19 0.76
CA GLY A 87 -20.05 -2.10 -0.64
C GLY A 87 -19.11 -0.93 -0.94
N SER A 88 -18.51 -0.29 0.07
CA SER A 88 -17.46 0.72 -0.13
C SER A 88 -16.23 0.11 -0.82
N LYS A 89 -15.26 0.91 -1.26
CA LYS A 89 -14.00 0.35 -1.76
C LYS A 89 -13.03 0.05 -0.60
N HIS A 90 -11.95 -0.69 -0.87
CA HIS A 90 -10.94 -1.06 0.13
C HIS A 90 -10.34 0.19 0.80
N PRO A 91 -10.01 0.19 2.11
CA PRO A 91 -9.56 1.40 2.80
C PRO A 91 -8.27 1.98 2.23
N THR A 92 -7.36 1.13 1.74
CA THR A 92 -6.05 1.51 1.20
C THR A 92 -6.06 2.03 -0.24
N LEU A 93 -7.23 2.15 -0.88
CA LEU A 93 -7.42 2.87 -2.16
C LEU A 93 -7.29 4.41 -2.03
N CYS A 94 -6.54 4.84 -1.02
CA CYS A 94 -6.34 6.22 -0.63
C CYS A 94 -5.78 7.02 -1.77
N MET A 95 -6.47 8.11 -2.05
CA MET A 95 -5.99 9.16 -2.91
C MET A 95 -6.37 10.44 -2.18
N ASN A 96 -5.41 11.20 -1.65
CA ASN A 96 -5.59 12.65 -1.58
C ASN A 96 -4.93 13.22 -2.84
N TRP A 97 -5.36 14.39 -3.29
CA TRP A 97 -4.71 15.01 -4.43
C TRP A 97 -3.22 15.22 -4.12
N PRO A 98 -2.32 14.97 -5.10
CA PRO A 98 -0.94 15.40 -4.97
C PRO A 98 -0.87 16.89 -4.64
N GLY A 99 -0.29 17.22 -3.49
CA GLY A 99 -0.35 18.55 -2.90
C GLY A 99 0.11 18.55 -1.44
N ALA A 100 -0.18 19.65 -0.75
CA ALA A 100 0.10 19.78 0.69
C ALA A 100 -0.60 18.67 1.51
N PRO A 101 -0.02 18.28 2.66
CA PRO A 101 -0.64 17.31 3.54
C PRO A 101 -2.01 17.81 4.05
N SER A 102 -2.94 16.88 4.22
CA SER A 102 -4.21 17.10 4.92
C SER A 102 -4.13 16.56 6.34
N ASP A 103 -4.99 17.06 7.23
CA ASP A 103 -5.12 16.53 8.59
C ASP A 103 -5.90 15.22 8.63
N GLU A 104 -6.77 15.00 7.63
CA GLU A 104 -7.62 13.82 7.53
C GLU A 104 -7.23 12.88 6.39
N PHE A 105 -7.62 11.62 6.55
CA PHE A 105 -7.47 10.55 5.57
C PHE A 105 -8.69 10.50 4.64
N TYR A 106 -8.47 10.47 3.32
CA TYR A 106 -9.55 10.30 2.34
C TYR A 106 -9.40 8.98 1.58
N GLY A 107 -10.54 8.33 1.32
CA GLY A 107 -10.60 7.08 0.55
C GLY A 107 -10.79 7.31 -0.95
N ASP A 108 -11.29 6.29 -1.66
CA ASP A 108 -11.49 6.36 -3.12
C ASP A 108 -12.33 7.59 -3.52
N GLY A 109 -11.83 8.31 -4.53
CA GLY A 109 -12.48 9.51 -5.05
C GLY A 109 -12.36 10.74 -4.16
N PHE A 110 -11.40 10.79 -3.23
CA PHE A 110 -11.15 11.95 -2.35
C PHE A 110 -12.32 12.22 -1.39
N VAL A 111 -13.01 11.16 -0.96
CA VAL A 111 -14.20 11.26 -0.08
C VAL A 111 -13.83 10.88 1.35
N ALA A 112 -14.16 11.75 2.29
CA ALA A 112 -14.12 11.44 3.72
C ALA A 112 -15.22 10.45 4.05
N TYR A 113 -14.86 9.35 4.70
CA TYR A 113 -15.82 8.38 5.21
C TYR A 113 -15.87 8.52 6.74
N PRO A 114 -17.02 8.91 7.31
CA PRO A 114 -17.11 9.07 8.75
C PRO A 114 -17.17 7.70 9.45
N PRO A 115 -16.95 7.67 10.78
CA PRO A 115 -17.38 6.57 11.64
C PRO A 115 -18.85 6.19 11.38
N PHE A 116 -19.29 5.03 11.87
CA PHE A 116 -20.71 4.65 11.75
C PHE A 116 -21.49 4.80 13.06
N GLY A 117 -20.83 5.17 14.15
CA GLY A 117 -21.49 5.45 15.42
C GLY A 117 -20.57 5.30 16.61
N THR A 118 -21.18 5.15 17.79
CA THR A 118 -20.49 5.01 19.07
C THR A 118 -21.06 3.83 19.87
N LEU A 119 -20.17 3.17 20.62
CA LEU A 119 -20.57 2.32 21.74
C LEU A 119 -20.72 3.20 22.98
N GLU A 120 -21.81 3.02 23.72
CA GLU A 120 -22.10 3.79 24.92
C GLU A 120 -22.51 2.87 26.07
N ALA A 121 -22.30 3.31 27.31
CA ALA A 121 -22.59 2.55 28.53
C ALA A 121 -23.40 3.38 29.52
N SER A 122 -24.23 2.73 30.33
CA SER A 122 -25.07 3.36 31.36
C SER A 122 -25.34 2.41 32.53
N ASN A 123 -25.42 2.97 33.74
CA ASN A 123 -25.80 2.24 34.94
C ASN A 123 -27.31 2.28 35.23
N ASP A 124 -28.01 3.32 34.74
CA ASP A 124 -29.44 3.55 35.02
C ASP A 124 -30.34 3.38 33.79
N GLY A 125 -29.75 3.18 32.61
CA GLY A 125 -30.48 3.03 31.35
C GLY A 125 -30.99 4.36 30.78
N VAL A 126 -30.65 5.50 31.41
CA VAL A 126 -31.10 6.85 31.04
C VAL A 126 -29.89 7.71 30.62
N HIS A 127 -28.86 7.78 31.45
CA HIS A 127 -27.67 8.58 31.22
C HIS A 127 -26.56 7.71 30.62
N TYR A 128 -26.25 7.94 29.34
CA TYR A 128 -25.25 7.18 28.60
C TYR A 128 -23.98 8.00 28.42
N GLN A 129 -22.84 7.34 28.59
CA GLN A 129 -21.51 7.88 28.33
C GLN A 129 -20.90 7.13 27.15
N ALA A 130 -20.19 7.85 26.29
CA ALA A 130 -19.44 7.25 25.18
C ALA A 130 -18.29 6.39 25.72
N VAL A 131 -18.15 5.19 25.16
CA VAL A 131 -17.07 4.24 25.46
C VAL A 131 -16.01 4.31 24.36
N CYS A 132 -16.42 4.07 23.11
CA CYS A 132 -15.52 4.16 21.97
C CYS A 132 -16.28 4.54 20.70
N THR A 133 -15.56 5.14 19.75
CA THR A 133 -16.05 5.38 18.39
C THR A 133 -15.96 4.10 17.58
N LEU A 134 -16.95 3.83 16.74
CA LEU A 134 -16.97 2.69 15.83
C LEU A 134 -16.52 3.15 14.44
N PRO A 135 -15.29 2.81 14.00
CA PRO A 135 -14.67 3.37 12.81
C PRO A 135 -15.39 2.95 11.54
N THR A 136 -15.18 3.72 10.47
CA THR A 136 -15.73 3.47 9.14
C THR A 136 -15.63 2.02 8.69
N LEU A 137 -16.68 1.61 7.99
CA LEU A 137 -16.84 0.32 7.36
C LEU A 137 -16.34 0.33 5.91
N TYR A 138 -15.32 -0.47 5.64
CA TYR A 138 -14.70 -0.62 4.33
C TYR A 138 -14.89 -2.03 3.76
N ARG A 139 -14.87 -2.17 2.43
CA ARG A 139 -14.93 -3.49 1.82
C ARG A 139 -13.63 -4.24 2.02
N LEU A 140 -13.64 -5.10 3.02
CA LEU A 140 -12.53 -5.97 3.39
C LEU A 140 -12.81 -7.43 2.97
N HIS A 141 -11.75 -8.19 2.71
CA HIS A 141 -11.87 -9.62 2.38
C HIS A 141 -12.10 -10.46 3.63
N TYR A 142 -11.28 -10.25 4.65
CA TYR A 142 -11.56 -10.63 6.04
C TYR A 142 -12.37 -9.49 6.67
N ARG A 143 -13.48 -9.73 7.36
CA ARG A 143 -14.48 -8.67 7.63
C ARG A 143 -14.74 -8.35 9.08
N GLU A 144 -13.99 -9.01 9.95
CA GLU A 144 -14.10 -8.83 11.39
C GLU A 144 -13.20 -7.70 11.83
N LYS A 145 -13.67 -6.87 12.76
CA LYS A 145 -12.89 -5.79 13.35
C LYS A 145 -13.14 -5.76 14.85
N SER A 146 -12.07 -5.62 15.62
CA SER A 146 -12.11 -5.51 17.07
C SER A 146 -11.59 -4.15 17.50
N ILE A 147 -12.40 -3.46 18.32
CA ILE A 147 -12.03 -2.21 18.99
C ILE A 147 -11.90 -2.50 20.48
N SER A 148 -10.82 -2.02 21.07
CA SER A 148 -10.40 -2.24 22.44
C SER A 148 -10.45 -0.92 23.20
N PHE A 149 -10.85 -0.96 24.45
CA PHE A 149 -11.00 0.20 25.30
C PHE A 149 -10.71 -0.15 26.76
N PRO A 150 -10.39 0.84 27.62
CA PRO A 150 -10.24 0.61 29.05
C PRO A 150 -11.48 -0.08 29.64
N ALA A 151 -11.33 -0.84 30.72
CA ALA A 151 -12.43 -1.58 31.32
C ALA A 151 -13.61 -0.65 31.69
N VAL A 152 -14.79 -0.94 31.14
CA VAL A 152 -16.05 -0.22 31.42
C VAL A 152 -17.04 -1.18 32.05
N THR A 153 -17.44 -0.89 33.28
CA THR A 153 -18.47 -1.66 34.00
C THR A 153 -19.81 -0.95 33.95
N ALA A 154 -20.81 -1.59 33.35
CA ALA A 154 -22.17 -1.07 33.26
C ALA A 154 -23.21 -2.19 33.14
N ARG A 155 -24.46 -1.89 33.48
CA ARG A 155 -25.60 -2.81 33.25
C ARG A 155 -26.18 -2.67 31.84
N TYR A 156 -26.22 -1.44 31.34
CA TYR A 156 -26.78 -1.13 30.03
C TYR A 156 -25.68 -0.74 29.06
N PHE A 157 -25.71 -1.31 27.86
CA PHE A 157 -24.86 -0.90 26.74
C PHE A 157 -25.74 -0.50 25.56
N ARG A 158 -25.29 0.49 24.79
CA ARG A 158 -26.02 1.01 23.63
C ARG A 158 -25.12 1.13 22.41
N LEU A 159 -25.56 0.56 21.29
CA LEU A 159 -25.02 0.87 19.97
C LEU A 159 -25.78 2.10 19.44
N ASN A 160 -25.11 3.24 19.39
CA ASN A 160 -25.66 4.48 18.85
C ASN A 160 -25.14 4.67 17.42
N LEU A 161 -25.92 4.26 16.42
CA LEU A 161 -25.52 4.23 15.01
C LEU A 161 -26.07 5.48 14.32
N HIS A 162 -25.21 6.42 13.87
CA HIS A 162 -25.66 7.71 13.35
C HIS A 162 -24.82 8.28 12.21
N ASP A 163 -23.50 8.29 12.32
CA ASP A 163 -22.62 9.11 11.45
C ASP A 163 -22.57 8.66 9.98
N TRP A 164 -22.91 7.40 9.68
CA TRP A 164 -22.96 6.89 8.31
C TRP A 164 -24.19 7.37 7.52
N ASP A 165 -25.26 7.78 8.21
CA ASP A 165 -26.53 8.19 7.60
C ASP A 165 -26.45 9.65 7.11
N VAL A 166 -25.66 9.84 6.06
CA VAL A 166 -25.44 11.15 5.43
C VAL A 166 -26.56 11.42 4.41
N PRO A 167 -27.34 12.51 4.55
CA PRO A 167 -28.40 12.86 3.60
C PRO A 167 -27.90 12.94 2.15
N GLY A 168 -28.62 12.30 1.22
CA GLY A 168 -28.27 12.29 -0.21
C GLY A 168 -27.13 11.33 -0.60
N LYS A 169 -26.49 10.65 0.36
CA LYS A 169 -25.46 9.61 0.13
C LYS A 169 -25.80 8.27 0.80
N GLN A 170 -27.08 8.06 1.15
CA GLN A 170 -27.54 6.91 1.94
C GLN A 170 -27.07 5.57 1.38
N ARG A 171 -26.29 4.85 2.21
CA ARG A 171 -25.89 3.47 1.99
C ARG A 171 -26.24 2.70 3.25
N ALA A 172 -27.11 1.70 3.16
CA ALA A 172 -27.49 0.93 4.33
C ALA A 172 -26.27 0.37 5.09
N LEU A 173 -26.29 0.50 6.42
CA LEU A 173 -25.32 -0.13 7.30
C LEU A 173 -25.68 -1.60 7.51
N ASP A 174 -24.71 -2.49 7.38
CA ASP A 174 -24.90 -3.93 7.48
C ASP A 174 -23.92 -4.53 8.49
N LEU A 175 -24.46 -4.98 9.63
CA LEU A 175 -23.71 -5.53 10.75
C LEU A 175 -24.15 -6.97 11.05
N ARG A 176 -23.22 -7.77 11.54
CA ARG A 176 -23.46 -9.13 12.05
C ARG A 176 -22.41 -9.50 13.09
N LYS A 177 -22.70 -10.51 13.89
CA LYS A 177 -21.78 -11.02 14.93
C LYS A 177 -21.16 -9.89 15.77
N VAL A 178 -21.98 -8.94 16.20
CA VAL A 178 -21.54 -7.88 17.11
C VAL A 178 -21.52 -8.47 18.51
N THR A 179 -20.33 -8.52 19.10
CA THR A 179 -20.07 -9.12 20.41
C THR A 179 -19.31 -8.13 21.27
N LEU A 180 -19.70 -8.05 22.54
CA LEU A 180 -19.02 -7.28 23.56
C LEU A 180 -18.34 -8.27 24.52
N SER A 181 -17.07 -8.07 24.82
CA SER A 181 -16.29 -9.01 25.63
C SER A 181 -15.55 -8.33 26.78
N ASP A 182 -15.34 -9.07 27.87
CA ASP A 182 -14.44 -8.68 28.96
C ASP A 182 -12.96 -8.99 28.65
N LYS A 183 -12.68 -9.69 27.54
CA LYS A 183 -11.32 -10.02 27.06
C LYS A 183 -10.56 -8.73 26.64
N PRO A 184 -9.38 -8.46 27.24
CA PRO A 184 -8.40 -7.52 26.70
C PRO A 184 -7.92 -7.99 25.32
N MET A 185 -7.93 -7.09 24.35
CA MET A 185 -7.49 -7.37 23.00
C MET A 185 -6.54 -6.28 22.52
N THR A 186 -5.68 -6.61 21.57
CA THR A 186 -4.93 -5.61 20.82
C THR A 186 -5.88 -4.82 19.93
N GLU A 187 -5.73 -3.49 19.91
CA GLU A 187 -6.57 -2.60 19.11
C GLU A 187 -6.44 -2.92 17.61
N THR A 188 -7.57 -3.16 16.92
CA THR A 188 -7.60 -3.51 15.48
C THR A 188 -6.65 -4.65 15.09
N TRP A 189 -6.51 -5.65 15.96
CA TRP A 189 -5.51 -6.71 15.80
C TRP A 189 -5.58 -7.44 14.45
N GLN A 190 -6.75 -7.50 13.80
CA GLN A 190 -6.90 -8.15 12.50
C GLN A 190 -6.01 -7.51 11.41
N SER A 191 -5.91 -6.18 11.40
CA SER A 191 -5.02 -5.44 10.49
C SER A 191 -3.56 -5.62 10.90
N ARG A 192 -3.28 -5.57 12.21
CA ARG A 192 -1.92 -5.73 12.76
C ARG A 192 -1.36 -7.14 12.54
N ALA A 193 -2.20 -8.16 12.54
CA ALA A 193 -1.87 -9.56 12.27
C ALA A 193 -1.96 -9.93 10.78
N GLY A 194 -2.18 -8.96 9.90
CA GLY A 194 -2.16 -9.15 8.44
C GLY A 194 -3.32 -9.95 7.85
N LEU A 195 -4.41 -10.16 8.59
CA LEU A 195 -5.65 -10.75 8.06
C LEU A 195 -6.37 -9.77 7.12
N GLN A 196 -6.17 -8.48 7.35
CA GLN A 196 -6.62 -7.36 6.53
C GLN A 196 -5.41 -6.48 6.20
N SER A 197 -5.52 -5.70 5.13
CA SER A 197 -4.52 -4.67 4.80
C SER A 197 -5.12 -3.31 5.08
N GLU A 198 -4.63 -2.66 6.12
CA GLU A 198 -4.93 -1.28 6.48
C GLU A 198 -3.63 -0.62 6.94
N TYR A 199 -3.51 0.70 6.78
CA TYR A 199 -2.37 1.41 7.34
C TYR A 199 -2.43 1.36 8.86
N ILE A 200 -1.31 0.98 9.46
CA ILE A 200 -1.22 0.84 10.90
C ILE A 200 -1.12 2.23 11.52
N ALA A 201 -2.08 2.54 12.39
CA ALA A 201 -2.09 3.73 13.23
C ALA A 201 -1.30 3.46 14.51
N ALA A 202 -1.11 4.51 15.31
CA ALA A 202 -0.52 4.41 16.64
C ALA A 202 -1.17 3.28 17.47
N ASN A 203 -0.39 2.69 18.37
CA ASN A 203 -0.87 1.62 19.22
C ASN A 203 -1.78 2.16 20.34
N GLU A 204 -3.07 2.30 20.03
CA GLU A 204 -4.14 2.70 20.94
C GLU A 204 -4.67 1.56 21.82
N THR A 205 -4.00 0.40 21.84
CA THR A 205 -4.33 -0.67 22.79
C THR A 205 -4.26 -0.10 24.22
N PRO A 206 -5.31 -0.28 25.05
CA PRO A 206 -5.31 0.18 26.43
C PRO A 206 -4.16 -0.45 27.24
N VAL A 207 -3.71 0.27 28.26
CA VAL A 207 -2.81 -0.31 29.26
C VAL A 207 -3.66 -1.10 30.25
N TYR A 208 -3.43 -2.42 30.31
CA TYR A 208 -4.11 -3.33 31.22
C TYR A 208 -3.23 -3.65 32.44
N GLY A 209 -3.87 -4.02 33.55
CA GLY A 209 -3.19 -4.51 34.75
C GLY A 209 -2.48 -5.84 34.51
N LYS A 210 -1.46 -6.16 35.32
CA LYS A 210 -0.68 -7.40 35.16
C LYS A 210 -1.55 -8.65 35.28
N ASP A 211 -2.55 -8.62 36.16
CA ASP A 211 -3.54 -9.65 36.41
C ASP A 211 -4.66 -9.72 35.35
N GLU A 212 -4.58 -8.90 34.31
CA GLU A 212 -5.44 -8.91 33.12
C GLU A 212 -4.69 -9.41 31.87
N LEU A 213 -3.38 -9.69 31.95
CA LEU A 213 -2.55 -10.04 30.80
C LEU A 213 -2.13 -11.50 30.82
N ILE A 214 -1.96 -12.08 29.63
CA ILE A 214 -1.31 -13.38 29.49
C ILE A 214 0.19 -13.17 29.65
N HIS A 215 0.83 -13.99 30.48
CA HIS A 215 2.29 -14.00 30.63
C HIS A 215 2.89 -15.07 29.71
N SER A 216 3.87 -14.70 28.90
CA SER A 216 4.48 -15.62 27.93
C SER A 216 5.14 -16.84 28.61
N GLU A 217 5.65 -16.67 29.83
CA GLU A 217 6.22 -17.76 30.64
C GLU A 217 5.20 -18.81 31.10
N ASP A 218 3.91 -18.45 31.14
CA ASP A 218 2.81 -19.35 31.53
C ASP A 218 2.20 -20.10 30.32
N ILE A 219 2.67 -19.83 29.09
CA ILE A 219 2.19 -20.50 27.88
C ILE A 219 2.90 -21.85 27.73
N ILE A 220 2.12 -22.92 27.65
CA ILE A 220 2.60 -24.30 27.56
C ILE A 220 2.28 -24.88 26.19
N ASP A 221 3.27 -25.48 25.54
CA ASP A 221 3.05 -26.25 24.31
C ASP A 221 2.53 -27.66 24.63
N VAL A 222 1.28 -27.92 24.24
CA VAL A 222 0.59 -29.20 24.42
C VAL A 222 0.30 -29.88 23.08
N SER A 223 0.96 -29.44 21.99
CA SER A 223 0.74 -29.95 20.63
C SER A 223 0.94 -31.46 20.51
N HIS A 224 1.92 -32.01 21.25
CA HIS A 224 2.22 -33.43 21.27
C HIS A 224 1.09 -34.33 21.81
N LEU A 225 0.08 -33.75 22.47
CA LEU A 225 -1.10 -34.47 22.97
C LEU A 225 -2.25 -34.52 21.96
N LEU A 226 -2.18 -33.74 20.87
CA LEU A 226 -3.19 -33.76 19.81
C LEU A 226 -2.90 -34.89 18.83
N GLN A 227 -3.83 -35.84 18.74
CA GLN A 227 -3.73 -36.97 17.81
C GLN A 227 -4.21 -36.58 16.40
N ALA A 228 -3.78 -37.36 15.40
CA ALA A 228 -4.11 -37.11 14.00
C ALA A 228 -5.61 -37.18 13.68
N ASP A 229 -6.40 -37.88 14.49
CA ASP A 229 -7.87 -37.95 14.36
C ASP A 229 -8.60 -36.86 15.15
N GLY A 230 -7.87 -35.93 15.77
CA GLY A 230 -8.39 -34.82 16.55
C GLY A 230 -8.64 -35.13 18.03
N ARG A 231 -8.42 -36.38 18.49
CA ARG A 231 -8.50 -36.68 19.93
C ARG A 231 -7.42 -35.92 20.71
N PHE A 232 -7.82 -35.34 21.83
CA PHE A 232 -6.94 -34.60 22.72
C PHE A 232 -7.31 -34.89 24.17
N CYS A 233 -6.29 -35.18 24.99
CA CYS A 233 -6.46 -35.43 26.41
C CYS A 233 -5.48 -34.58 27.20
N TRP A 234 -5.98 -33.67 28.03
CA TRP A 234 -5.17 -32.84 28.91
C TRP A 234 -5.96 -32.44 30.16
N THR A 235 -5.26 -32.36 31.29
CA THR A 235 -5.84 -31.93 32.57
C THR A 235 -5.24 -30.58 32.93
N ALA A 236 -6.12 -29.60 33.16
CA ALA A 236 -5.71 -28.28 33.62
C ALA A 236 -5.02 -28.40 34.99
N PRO A 237 -3.91 -27.66 35.23
CA PRO A 237 -3.31 -27.58 36.55
C PRO A 237 -4.34 -27.21 37.62
N ASP A 238 -4.25 -27.87 38.77
CA ASP A 238 -5.14 -27.61 39.90
C ASP A 238 -4.56 -26.50 40.79
N ASP A 239 -4.54 -25.28 40.23
CA ASP A 239 -3.95 -24.08 40.84
C ASP A 239 -4.97 -22.98 41.16
N GLY A 240 -6.25 -23.29 41.04
CA GLY A 240 -7.38 -22.38 41.28
C GLY A 240 -7.69 -21.45 40.12
N ARG A 241 -6.96 -21.53 38.99
CA ARG A 241 -7.20 -20.70 37.80
C ARG A 241 -7.99 -21.47 36.75
N SER A 242 -8.79 -20.77 35.97
CA SER A 242 -9.30 -21.34 34.71
C SER A 242 -8.18 -21.33 33.67
N TRP A 243 -8.16 -22.31 32.78
CA TRP A 243 -7.17 -22.45 31.73
C TRP A 243 -7.82 -22.34 30.36
N MET A 244 -7.10 -21.77 29.40
CA MET A 244 -7.47 -21.73 27.99
C MET A 244 -6.62 -22.72 27.22
N LEU A 245 -7.29 -23.57 26.44
CA LEU A 245 -6.69 -24.37 25.39
C LEU A 245 -6.94 -23.69 24.04
N LEU A 246 -5.87 -23.47 23.29
CA LEU A 246 -5.88 -22.78 22.01
C LEU A 246 -5.28 -23.69 20.94
N ARG A 247 -6.13 -24.21 20.05
CA ARG A 247 -5.69 -24.99 18.88
C ARG A 247 -5.60 -24.08 17.66
N VAL A 248 -4.38 -23.84 17.20
CA VAL A 248 -4.10 -22.95 16.07
C VAL A 248 -3.76 -23.80 14.84
N ALA A 249 -4.37 -23.45 13.71
CA ALA A 249 -4.12 -24.07 12.42
C ALA A 249 -4.00 -23.01 11.33
N GLN A 250 -3.59 -23.43 10.14
CA GLN A 250 -3.69 -22.63 8.92
C GLN A 250 -4.76 -23.21 7.99
N THR A 251 -5.44 -22.35 7.25
CA THR A 251 -6.43 -22.74 6.23
C THR A 251 -6.31 -21.86 4.98
N SER A 252 -6.81 -22.36 3.85
CA SER A 252 -6.87 -21.60 2.60
C SER A 252 -7.79 -20.39 2.77
N THR A 253 -7.37 -19.20 2.32
CA THR A 253 -8.25 -18.01 2.27
C THR A 253 -9.41 -18.17 1.30
N LYS A 254 -9.32 -19.17 0.39
CA LYS A 254 -10.25 -19.44 -0.71
C LYS A 254 -10.40 -18.27 -1.69
N ALA A 255 -9.46 -17.33 -1.66
CA ALA A 255 -9.33 -16.31 -2.67
C ALA A 255 -9.27 -16.96 -4.06
N LYS A 256 -10.07 -16.45 -4.99
CA LYS A 256 -10.13 -16.91 -6.38
C LYS A 256 -9.79 -15.77 -7.30
N THR A 257 -9.19 -16.11 -8.45
CA THR A 257 -9.06 -15.18 -9.56
C THR A 257 -10.43 -14.60 -9.89
N LYS A 258 -10.54 -13.27 -9.98
CA LYS A 258 -11.84 -12.59 -10.17
C LYS A 258 -12.36 -12.65 -11.60
N HIS A 259 -11.45 -12.56 -12.56
CA HIS A 259 -11.76 -12.42 -13.98
C HIS A 259 -11.02 -13.49 -14.77
N GLY A 260 -11.76 -14.42 -15.37
CA GLY A 260 -11.19 -15.48 -16.18
C GLY A 260 -12.28 -16.22 -16.94
N ARG A 261 -11.88 -16.99 -17.96
CA ARG A 261 -12.82 -17.81 -18.75
C ARG A 261 -13.30 -18.99 -17.90
N PRO A 262 -14.53 -19.50 -18.15
CA PRO A 262 -14.94 -20.79 -17.63
C PRO A 262 -13.86 -21.86 -17.93
N GLY A 263 -13.34 -22.51 -16.88
CA GLY A 263 -12.24 -23.48 -16.98
C GLY A 263 -10.83 -22.93 -16.70
N GLN A 264 -10.65 -21.61 -16.63
CA GLN A 264 -9.39 -20.95 -16.25
C GLN A 264 -9.48 -20.23 -14.88
N MET A 265 -10.56 -20.49 -14.15
CA MET A 265 -10.78 -19.95 -12.81
C MET A 265 -10.19 -20.90 -11.78
N GLY A 266 -9.47 -20.37 -10.80
CA GLY A 266 -8.81 -21.16 -9.77
C GLY A 266 -8.66 -20.41 -8.46
N LEU A 267 -8.08 -21.10 -7.48
CA LEU A 267 -7.62 -20.48 -6.25
C LEU A 267 -6.36 -19.67 -6.55
N GLU A 268 -6.23 -18.54 -5.88
CA GLU A 268 -5.03 -17.71 -5.93
C GLU A 268 -3.85 -18.42 -5.27
N CYS A 269 -2.71 -18.46 -5.96
CA CYS A 269 -1.48 -19.06 -5.44
C CYS A 269 -1.00 -18.32 -4.18
N ASP A 270 -0.33 -19.07 -3.29
CA ASP A 270 0.30 -18.55 -2.09
C ASP A 270 1.42 -17.55 -2.45
N LYS A 271 1.20 -16.27 -2.09
CA LYS A 271 2.10 -15.15 -2.37
C LYS A 271 3.32 -15.11 -1.44
N LEU A 272 3.37 -15.97 -0.41
CA LEU A 272 4.52 -16.11 0.50
C LEU A 272 5.35 -17.37 0.16
N SER A 273 4.98 -18.12 -0.89
CA SER A 273 5.65 -19.36 -1.30
C SER A 273 6.21 -19.27 -2.72
N ALA A 274 7.53 -19.44 -2.82
CA ALA A 274 8.23 -19.49 -4.10
C ALA A 274 7.83 -20.72 -4.93
N GLU A 275 7.46 -21.81 -4.26
CA GLU A 275 6.95 -23.01 -4.93
C GLU A 275 5.59 -22.75 -5.59
N ALA A 276 4.66 -22.12 -4.86
CA ALA A 276 3.35 -21.78 -5.41
C ALA A 276 3.45 -20.77 -6.57
N ALA A 277 4.35 -19.78 -6.46
CA ALA A 277 4.64 -18.84 -7.55
C ALA A 277 5.16 -19.56 -8.81
N ARG A 278 6.12 -20.48 -8.65
CA ARG A 278 6.65 -21.30 -9.75
C ARG A 278 5.58 -22.17 -10.38
N LEU A 279 4.75 -22.82 -9.56
CA LEU A 279 3.65 -23.63 -10.05
C LEU A 279 2.68 -22.80 -10.91
N GLN A 280 2.30 -21.61 -10.44
CA GLN A 280 1.43 -20.71 -11.19
C GLN A 280 2.04 -20.28 -12.52
N TRP A 281 3.31 -19.87 -12.53
CA TRP A 281 4.01 -19.48 -13.77
C TRP A 281 4.06 -20.63 -14.78
N ASN A 282 4.52 -21.80 -14.34
CA ASN A 282 4.69 -22.99 -15.19
C ASN A 282 3.36 -23.48 -15.76
N SER A 283 2.26 -23.30 -15.01
CA SER A 283 0.93 -23.75 -15.41
C SER A 283 0.17 -22.75 -16.29
N PHE A 284 0.70 -21.53 -16.48
CA PHE A 284 0.00 -20.47 -17.22
C PHE A 284 0.93 -19.70 -18.17
N ALA A 285 1.77 -18.81 -17.63
CA ALA A 285 2.60 -17.92 -18.44
C ALA A 285 3.59 -18.71 -19.32
N GLN A 286 4.27 -19.71 -18.76
CA GLN A 286 5.24 -20.51 -19.51
C GLN A 286 4.59 -21.22 -20.70
N LEU A 287 3.43 -21.85 -20.50
CA LEU A 287 2.71 -22.57 -21.57
C LEU A 287 2.32 -21.64 -22.72
N ILE A 288 1.87 -20.43 -22.41
CA ILE A 288 1.51 -19.43 -23.43
C ILE A 288 2.76 -18.97 -24.19
N ILE A 289 3.85 -18.67 -23.47
CA ILE A 289 5.12 -18.23 -24.05
C ILE A 289 5.66 -19.31 -24.98
N ASP A 290 5.70 -20.57 -24.55
CA ASP A 290 6.23 -21.68 -25.34
C ASP A 290 5.39 -21.94 -26.59
N SER A 291 4.06 -21.93 -26.44
CA SER A 291 3.12 -22.12 -27.55
C SER A 291 3.28 -21.03 -28.63
N LEU A 292 3.38 -19.77 -28.22
CA LEU A 292 3.58 -18.66 -29.15
C LEU A 292 4.99 -18.66 -29.76
N SER A 293 6.01 -19.04 -28.96
CA SER A 293 7.40 -19.12 -29.44
C SER A 293 7.57 -20.20 -30.51
N ALA A 294 6.89 -21.34 -30.38
CA ALA A 294 6.89 -22.40 -31.38
C ALA A 294 6.33 -21.95 -32.75
N LEU A 295 5.53 -20.88 -32.77
CA LEU A 295 4.99 -20.25 -33.98
C LEU A 295 5.84 -19.06 -34.48
N GLY A 296 6.99 -18.79 -33.86
CA GLY A 296 7.82 -17.61 -34.14
C GLY A 296 7.24 -16.30 -33.60
N LEU A 297 6.28 -16.36 -32.68
CA LEU A 297 5.55 -15.22 -32.12
C LEU A 297 5.84 -14.99 -30.64
N LYS A 298 7.09 -15.23 -30.20
CA LYS A 298 7.48 -15.10 -28.80
C LYS A 298 7.10 -13.71 -28.25
N PRO A 299 6.31 -13.63 -27.17
CA PRO A 299 5.93 -12.34 -26.59
C PRO A 299 7.15 -11.63 -26.01
N LEU A 300 7.11 -10.30 -25.96
CA LEU A 300 8.20 -9.49 -25.38
C LEU A 300 8.19 -9.49 -23.84
N GLY A 301 7.05 -9.82 -23.24
CA GLY A 301 6.83 -9.70 -21.81
C GLY A 301 5.52 -10.30 -21.32
N VAL A 302 5.40 -10.35 -20.00
CA VAL A 302 4.20 -10.69 -19.23
C VAL A 302 3.85 -9.47 -18.39
N ALA A 303 2.57 -9.07 -18.41
CA ALA A 303 2.06 -8.02 -17.55
C ALA A 303 1.31 -8.66 -16.37
N MET A 304 1.59 -8.18 -15.16
CA MET A 304 0.91 -8.54 -13.93
C MET A 304 0.14 -7.34 -13.41
N ASP A 305 -1.17 -7.51 -13.36
CA ASP A 305 -2.13 -6.53 -12.84
C ASP A 305 -1.96 -6.35 -11.31
N SER A 306 -2.65 -5.35 -10.77
CA SER A 306 -2.70 -5.07 -9.34
C SER A 306 -3.38 -6.18 -8.53
N HIS A 307 -2.93 -6.36 -7.28
CA HIS A 307 -3.44 -7.42 -6.41
C HIS A 307 -4.77 -7.02 -5.75
N GLU A 308 -5.84 -7.80 -5.98
CA GLU A 308 -7.17 -7.49 -5.44
C GLU A 308 -7.90 -8.64 -4.74
N VAL A 309 -7.17 -9.66 -4.28
CA VAL A 309 -7.77 -10.92 -3.82
C VAL A 309 -7.74 -11.10 -2.30
N GLY A 310 -7.39 -10.05 -1.57
CA GLY A 310 -7.32 -9.99 -0.10
C GLY A 310 -5.94 -10.31 0.45
N SER A 311 -5.82 -10.32 1.77
CA SER A 311 -4.55 -10.56 2.46
C SER A 311 -4.33 -12.05 2.76
N GLN A 312 -3.08 -12.38 3.09
CA GLN A 312 -2.68 -13.65 3.68
C GLN A 312 -1.67 -13.37 4.78
N ASN A 313 -1.70 -14.15 5.86
CA ASN A 313 -0.80 -13.94 7.01
C ASN A 313 0.00 -15.19 7.40
N TRP A 314 -0.05 -16.26 6.61
CA TRP A 314 0.68 -17.48 6.91
C TRP A 314 1.06 -18.28 5.66
N THR A 315 2.04 -19.18 5.78
CA THR A 315 2.42 -20.18 4.76
C THR A 315 3.11 -21.39 5.41
N HIS A 316 3.22 -22.51 4.67
CA HIS A 316 4.03 -23.65 5.12
C HIS A 316 5.50 -23.18 5.20
N HIS A 317 6.15 -23.40 6.34
CA HIS A 317 7.50 -22.90 6.69
C HIS A 317 7.61 -21.45 7.17
N TYR A 318 6.50 -20.77 7.45
CA TYR A 318 6.56 -19.40 7.98
C TYR A 318 7.39 -19.24 9.28
N PRO A 319 7.31 -20.15 10.28
CA PRO A 319 8.09 -20.01 11.52
C PRO A 319 9.60 -19.94 11.30
N GLN A 320 10.15 -20.78 10.41
CA GLN A 320 11.58 -20.81 10.11
C GLN A 320 12.04 -19.49 9.46
N GLU A 321 11.24 -18.94 8.55
CA GLU A 321 11.53 -17.66 7.91
C GLU A 321 11.49 -16.51 8.92
N PHE A 322 10.45 -16.48 9.75
CA PHE A 322 10.29 -15.46 10.77
C PHE A 322 11.49 -15.48 11.74
N GLN A 323 11.88 -16.67 12.21
CA GLN A 323 13.01 -16.83 13.11
C GLN A 323 14.32 -16.40 12.45
N SER A 324 14.51 -16.69 11.17
CA SER A 324 15.70 -16.21 10.43
C SER A 324 15.77 -14.69 10.32
N LEU A 325 14.62 -13.99 10.29
CA LEU A 325 14.55 -12.53 10.16
C LEU A 325 14.65 -11.81 11.51
N HIS A 326 14.03 -12.36 12.56
CA HIS A 326 13.84 -11.67 13.84
C HIS A 326 14.49 -12.34 15.04
N GLY A 327 15.06 -13.54 14.87
CA GLY A 327 15.88 -14.21 15.89
C GLY A 327 15.12 -15.00 16.96
N TYR A 328 13.79 -15.13 16.86
CA TYR A 328 12.97 -15.92 17.79
C TYR A 328 11.82 -16.63 17.05
N ASP A 329 11.23 -17.67 17.65
CA ASP A 329 10.12 -18.41 17.04
C ASP A 329 8.80 -17.66 17.26
N VAL A 330 8.12 -17.30 16.17
CA VAL A 330 6.78 -16.69 16.19
C VAL A 330 5.74 -17.60 16.84
N GLN A 331 5.98 -18.91 16.85
CA GLN A 331 5.05 -19.89 17.37
C GLN A 331 4.84 -19.79 18.89
N ASP A 332 5.77 -19.16 19.61
CA ASP A 332 5.64 -18.90 21.06
C ASP A 332 4.71 -17.71 21.34
N TYR A 333 4.42 -16.91 20.32
CA TYR A 333 3.56 -15.72 20.39
C TYR A 333 2.33 -15.84 19.49
N LEU A 334 1.89 -17.06 19.13
CA LEU A 334 0.65 -17.24 18.36
C LEU A 334 -0.59 -16.55 18.96
N PRO A 335 -0.79 -16.49 20.30
CA PRO A 335 -1.91 -15.74 20.86
C PRO A 335 -1.91 -14.26 20.43
N VAL A 336 -0.74 -13.65 20.30
CA VAL A 336 -0.62 -12.25 19.83
C VAL A 336 -1.18 -12.10 18.41
N LEU A 337 -0.91 -13.05 17.51
CA LEU A 337 -1.45 -13.04 16.13
C LEU A 337 -2.97 -13.28 16.06
N LEU A 338 -3.59 -13.65 17.18
CA LEU A 338 -5.03 -13.83 17.34
C LEU A 338 -5.68 -12.71 18.17
N GLY A 339 -4.90 -11.66 18.48
CA GLY A 339 -5.37 -10.45 19.15
C GLY A 339 -5.27 -10.45 20.66
N PHE A 340 -4.76 -11.53 21.28
CA PHE A 340 -4.50 -11.54 22.72
C PHE A 340 -3.34 -10.61 23.07
N VAL A 341 -3.43 -9.94 24.22
CA VAL A 341 -2.32 -9.13 24.75
C VAL A 341 -1.44 -10.02 25.63
N VAL A 342 -0.21 -10.24 25.18
CA VAL A 342 0.81 -11.03 25.89
C VAL A 342 1.91 -10.10 26.42
N ASP A 343 2.22 -10.25 27.71
CA ASP A 343 3.19 -9.49 28.53
C ASP A 343 2.92 -7.98 28.65
N SER A 344 2.80 -7.27 27.52
CA SER A 344 2.39 -5.87 27.46
C SER A 344 1.86 -5.50 26.06
N LYS A 345 1.22 -4.33 25.95
CA LYS A 345 0.80 -3.79 24.64
C LYS A 345 2.00 -3.52 23.72
N GLU A 346 3.14 -3.10 24.27
CA GLU A 346 4.37 -2.84 23.51
C GLU A 346 4.97 -4.14 23.00
N LYS A 347 5.04 -5.17 23.85
CA LYS A 347 5.57 -6.47 23.43
C LYS A 347 4.69 -7.09 22.35
N SER A 348 3.37 -7.09 22.55
CA SER A 348 2.43 -7.60 21.55
C SER A 348 2.54 -6.84 20.22
N GLU A 349 2.67 -5.51 20.26
CA GLU A 349 2.86 -4.72 19.04
C GLU A 349 4.20 -5.00 18.36
N GLU A 350 5.28 -5.21 19.10
CA GLU A 350 6.60 -5.59 18.56
C GLU A 350 6.49 -6.88 17.74
N ILE A 351 5.82 -7.91 18.28
CA ILE A 351 5.61 -9.18 17.56
C ILE A 351 4.78 -8.95 16.28
N LEU A 352 3.69 -8.19 16.37
CA LEU A 352 2.82 -7.91 15.22
C LEU A 352 3.54 -7.10 14.15
N PHE A 353 4.38 -6.15 14.57
CA PHE A 353 5.25 -5.37 13.70
C PHE A 353 6.25 -6.26 12.94
N HIS A 354 6.98 -7.13 13.65
CA HIS A 354 7.87 -8.11 13.01
C HIS A 354 7.11 -9.07 12.09
N HIS A 355 5.90 -9.48 12.48
CA HIS A 355 5.05 -10.35 11.65
C HIS A 355 4.76 -9.70 10.30
N ARG A 356 4.33 -8.43 10.31
CA ARG A 356 4.07 -7.66 9.10
C ARG A 356 5.32 -7.47 8.24
N GLN A 357 6.47 -7.16 8.86
CA GLN A 357 7.76 -7.06 8.15
C GLN A 357 8.14 -8.37 7.46
N ALA A 358 8.00 -9.51 8.15
CA ALA A 358 8.27 -10.83 7.57
C ALA A 358 7.31 -11.14 6.40
N LEU A 359 6.02 -10.81 6.51
CA LEU A 359 5.08 -10.95 5.39
C LEU A 359 5.55 -10.15 4.16
N ALA A 360 5.85 -8.86 4.33
CA ALA A 360 6.30 -8.00 3.24
C ALA A 360 7.61 -8.49 2.61
N HIS A 361 8.57 -8.95 3.42
CA HIS A 361 9.81 -9.53 2.94
C HIS A 361 9.55 -10.76 2.03
N LEU A 362 8.75 -11.70 2.51
CA LEU A 362 8.48 -12.95 1.77
C LEU A 362 7.75 -12.70 0.46
N VAL A 363 6.81 -11.74 0.40
CA VAL A 363 6.15 -11.34 -0.85
C VAL A 363 7.18 -10.87 -1.88
N ASN A 364 8.09 -10.00 -1.46
CA ASN A 364 9.10 -9.44 -2.36
C ASN A 364 10.03 -10.54 -2.90
N VAL A 365 10.60 -11.35 -2.01
CA VAL A 365 11.66 -12.30 -2.39
C VAL A 365 11.14 -13.63 -2.92
N ARG A 366 9.91 -14.03 -2.58
CA ARG A 366 9.33 -15.33 -2.98
C ARG A 366 8.28 -15.25 -4.05
N TYR A 367 7.63 -14.10 -4.23
CA TYR A 367 6.64 -13.92 -5.28
C TYR A 367 7.18 -13.07 -6.41
N PHE A 368 7.39 -11.76 -6.20
CA PHE A 368 7.78 -10.86 -7.29
C PHE A 368 9.18 -11.16 -7.85
N ALA A 369 10.19 -11.32 -7.00
CA ALA A 369 11.55 -11.63 -7.46
C ALA A 369 11.64 -13.00 -8.15
N VAL A 370 10.87 -14.00 -7.68
CA VAL A 370 10.81 -15.32 -8.31
C VAL A 370 10.16 -15.23 -9.70
N LEU A 371 9.02 -14.55 -9.81
CA LEU A 371 8.34 -14.37 -11.09
C LEU A 371 9.17 -13.58 -12.10
N ASP A 372 9.90 -12.54 -11.65
CA ASP A 372 10.83 -11.81 -12.51
C ASP A 372 11.98 -12.71 -13.00
N SER A 373 12.53 -13.53 -12.11
CA SER A 373 13.57 -14.51 -12.46
C SER A 373 13.07 -15.53 -13.47
N MET A 374 11.83 -16.00 -13.34
CA MET A 374 11.22 -16.93 -14.30
C MET A 374 10.95 -16.27 -15.65
N ALA A 375 10.47 -15.01 -15.66
CA ALA A 375 10.31 -14.24 -16.89
C ALA A 375 11.65 -14.05 -17.61
N ALA A 376 12.70 -13.69 -16.87
CA ALA A 376 14.05 -13.55 -17.41
C ALA A 376 14.58 -14.87 -17.99
N ALA A 377 14.40 -15.99 -17.28
CA ALA A 377 14.77 -17.33 -17.77
C ALA A 377 14.00 -17.73 -19.04
N ALA A 378 12.74 -17.33 -19.15
CA ALA A 378 11.94 -17.50 -20.36
C ALA A 378 12.31 -16.48 -21.46
N GLY A 379 13.23 -15.56 -21.23
CA GLY A 379 13.67 -14.53 -22.18
C GLY A 379 12.60 -13.49 -22.50
N VAL A 380 11.73 -13.19 -21.53
CA VAL A 380 10.69 -12.16 -21.60
C VAL A 380 10.82 -11.20 -20.41
N ARG A 381 10.14 -10.06 -20.45
CA ARG A 381 10.17 -9.06 -19.36
C ARG A 381 8.92 -9.15 -18.50
N LEU A 382 9.06 -9.07 -17.18
CA LEU A 382 7.91 -8.87 -16.30
C LEU A 382 7.64 -7.39 -16.09
N THR A 383 6.43 -6.97 -16.41
CA THR A 383 5.87 -5.67 -16.00
C THR A 383 4.85 -5.93 -14.91
N ALA A 384 4.90 -5.20 -13.79
CA ALA A 384 3.94 -5.42 -12.70
C ALA A 384 3.53 -4.13 -12.02
N GLN A 385 2.22 -4.00 -11.76
CA GLN A 385 1.69 -3.00 -10.82
C GLN A 385 2.00 -3.33 -9.36
N ALA A 386 2.50 -4.55 -9.12
CA ALA A 386 2.72 -5.13 -7.81
C ALA A 386 1.42 -5.20 -7.00
N MET A 387 1.38 -4.65 -5.80
CA MET A 387 0.13 -4.59 -5.03
C MET A 387 -0.83 -3.53 -5.57
N GLY A 388 -0.31 -2.58 -6.37
CA GLY A 388 -1.06 -1.54 -7.03
C GLY A 388 -1.77 -0.59 -6.08
N ASN A 389 -2.65 0.24 -6.65
CA ASN A 389 -3.27 1.34 -5.92
C ASN A 389 -4.11 0.88 -4.72
N ALA A 390 -4.67 -0.33 -4.77
CA ALA A 390 -5.56 -0.82 -3.74
C ALA A 390 -4.88 -1.53 -2.57
N GLN A 391 -3.65 -2.03 -2.72
CA GLN A 391 -2.86 -2.70 -1.68
C GLN A 391 -3.68 -3.62 -0.75
N HIS A 392 -4.38 -4.61 -1.32
CA HIS A 392 -5.27 -5.52 -0.60
C HIS A 392 -4.57 -6.50 0.37
N MET A 393 -3.26 -6.41 0.50
CA MET A 393 -2.42 -7.31 1.30
C MET A 393 -1.26 -6.53 1.93
N ILE A 394 -0.84 -6.96 3.12
CA ILE A 394 0.34 -6.42 3.81
C ILE A 394 1.57 -6.64 2.93
N CYS A 395 2.18 -5.53 2.50
CA CYS A 395 3.33 -5.55 1.61
C CYS A 395 4.03 -4.20 1.61
N ASP A 396 5.31 -4.21 1.26
CA ASP A 396 6.02 -3.02 0.80
C ASP A 396 5.81 -2.88 -0.72
N ASN A 397 4.94 -1.95 -1.14
CA ASN A 397 4.62 -1.79 -2.56
C ASN A 397 5.81 -1.25 -3.37
N ILE A 398 6.69 -0.44 -2.76
CA ILE A 398 7.83 0.18 -3.44
C ILE A 398 8.89 -0.87 -3.75
N ALA A 399 9.24 -1.70 -2.77
CA ALA A 399 10.17 -2.82 -2.96
C ALA A 399 9.59 -3.91 -3.89
N ALA A 400 8.28 -4.17 -3.81
CA ALA A 400 7.61 -5.09 -4.72
C ALA A 400 7.70 -4.62 -6.18
N LYS A 401 7.40 -3.34 -6.45
CA LYS A 401 7.61 -2.72 -7.78
C LYS A 401 9.08 -2.77 -8.19
N GLY A 402 10.00 -2.50 -7.27
CA GLY A 402 11.44 -2.58 -7.47
C GLY A 402 11.98 -3.98 -7.82
N SER A 403 11.24 -5.03 -7.45
CA SER A 403 11.63 -6.42 -7.67
C SER A 403 11.42 -6.89 -9.12
N VAL A 404 10.61 -6.18 -9.92
CA VAL A 404 10.32 -6.57 -11.31
C VAL A 404 11.12 -5.77 -12.34
N ARG A 405 11.16 -6.25 -13.59
CA ARG A 405 11.89 -5.57 -14.68
C ARG A 405 11.30 -4.21 -15.05
N ARG A 406 9.97 -4.08 -15.03
CA ARG A 406 9.26 -2.83 -15.33
C ARG A 406 8.22 -2.53 -14.24
N PRO A 407 8.58 -1.72 -13.23
CA PRO A 407 7.61 -1.14 -12.31
C PRO A 407 6.46 -0.50 -13.06
N GLN A 408 5.22 -0.79 -12.68
CA GLN A 408 4.03 -0.16 -13.25
C GLN A 408 3.20 0.54 -12.16
N GLY A 409 2.71 1.73 -12.45
CA GLY A 409 1.68 2.41 -11.67
C GLY A 409 0.33 2.40 -12.39
N GLU A 410 -0.60 3.19 -11.90
CA GLU A 410 -1.93 3.33 -12.48
C GLU A 410 -2.46 4.75 -12.26
N PHE A 411 -3.14 5.31 -13.26
CA PHE A 411 -3.95 6.51 -13.09
C PHE A 411 -5.21 6.48 -13.93
N TRP A 412 -6.28 7.03 -13.35
CA TRP A 412 -7.63 6.94 -13.88
C TRP A 412 -8.04 8.26 -14.50
N ALA A 413 -9.03 8.20 -15.38
CA ALA A 413 -9.61 9.40 -15.96
C ALA A 413 -10.25 10.33 -14.91
N LYS A 414 -10.57 9.84 -13.70
CA LYS A 414 -11.08 10.66 -12.58
C LYS A 414 -9.97 11.34 -11.75
N HIS A 415 -8.70 10.98 -11.94
CA HIS A 415 -7.57 11.55 -11.20
C HIS A 415 -7.06 12.82 -11.88
N GLN A 416 -7.92 13.84 -11.94
CA GLN A 416 -7.64 15.10 -12.64
C GLN A 416 -6.39 15.81 -12.14
N HIS A 417 -6.09 15.69 -10.85
CA HIS A 417 -5.00 16.42 -10.18
C HIS A 417 -3.77 15.53 -9.89
N GLY A 418 -3.71 14.34 -10.48
CA GLY A 418 -2.61 13.41 -10.30
C GLY A 418 -2.92 12.22 -9.40
N CYS A 419 -1.96 11.29 -9.35
CA CYS A 419 -2.02 10.03 -8.61
C CYS A 419 -0.63 9.71 -8.05
N TYR A 420 -0.53 9.20 -6.81
CA TYR A 420 0.78 8.84 -6.26
C TYR A 420 1.26 7.44 -6.62
N ASP A 421 0.39 6.51 -7.03
CA ASP A 421 0.82 5.16 -7.43
C ASP A 421 1.79 5.17 -8.64
N ILE A 422 1.71 6.21 -9.48
CA ILE A 422 2.65 6.46 -10.58
C ILE A 422 3.98 7.05 -10.09
N LYS A 423 3.98 7.87 -9.03
CA LYS A 423 5.19 8.39 -8.38
C LYS A 423 5.93 7.28 -7.62
N GLU A 424 5.19 6.32 -7.07
CA GLU A 424 5.75 5.09 -6.49
C GLU A 424 6.44 4.23 -7.55
N ALA A 425 5.84 4.10 -8.74
CA ALA A 425 6.41 3.33 -9.83
C ALA A 425 7.72 3.96 -10.35
N SER A 426 7.77 5.28 -10.50
CA SER A 426 9.01 5.97 -10.88
C SER A 426 10.05 5.95 -9.76
N SER A 427 9.67 6.16 -8.50
CA SER A 427 10.58 6.03 -7.34
C SER A 427 11.22 4.64 -7.28
N ALA A 428 10.42 3.59 -7.48
CA ALA A 428 10.94 2.22 -7.56
C ALA A 428 11.87 2.04 -8.79
N ALA A 429 11.53 2.61 -9.94
CA ALA A 429 12.41 2.55 -11.09
C ALA A 429 13.77 3.23 -10.81
N HIS A 430 13.75 4.40 -10.19
CA HIS A 430 14.92 5.19 -9.84
C HIS A 430 15.81 4.44 -8.83
N LEU A 431 15.25 4.06 -7.68
CA LEU A 431 15.99 3.39 -6.60
C LEU A 431 16.66 2.08 -7.05
N TYR A 432 15.93 1.27 -7.82
CA TYR A 432 16.38 -0.07 -8.22
C TYR A 432 16.97 -0.11 -9.64
N GLY A 433 17.31 1.04 -10.23
CA GLY A 433 18.04 1.12 -11.51
C GLY A 433 17.27 0.57 -12.71
N LYS A 434 15.95 0.71 -12.74
CA LYS A 434 15.09 0.28 -13.84
C LYS A 434 14.96 1.41 -14.85
N GLN A 435 15.15 1.08 -16.13
CA GLN A 435 15.04 2.07 -17.22
C GLN A 435 13.60 2.51 -17.50
N ILE A 436 12.62 1.66 -17.19
CA ILE A 436 11.22 1.90 -17.52
C ILE A 436 10.41 2.03 -16.23
N ALA A 437 9.73 3.17 -16.10
CA ALA A 437 8.63 3.37 -15.17
C ALA A 437 7.34 3.44 -16.00
N SER A 438 6.52 2.41 -15.89
CA SER A 438 5.29 2.23 -16.68
C SER A 438 4.06 2.69 -15.90
N ALA A 439 2.95 2.96 -16.59
CA ALA A 439 1.66 3.08 -15.94
C ALA A 439 0.51 2.57 -16.81
N GLU A 440 -0.45 1.91 -16.17
CA GLU A 440 -1.79 1.80 -16.72
C GLU A 440 -2.42 3.19 -16.78
N ALA A 441 -2.80 3.61 -17.97
CA ALA A 441 -3.17 4.99 -18.26
C ALA A 441 -4.64 5.10 -18.67
N PHE A 442 -5.33 6.11 -18.14
CA PHE A 442 -6.68 6.51 -18.52
C PHE A 442 -7.79 5.53 -18.12
N THR A 443 -7.59 4.73 -17.07
CA THR A 443 -8.59 3.76 -16.59
C THR A 443 -9.97 4.42 -16.41
N ASP A 444 -11.00 3.73 -16.92
CA ASP A 444 -12.39 4.17 -16.98
C ASP A 444 -12.63 5.51 -17.73
N ALA A 445 -11.79 5.82 -18.71
CA ALA A 445 -12.07 6.91 -19.65
C ALA A 445 -13.37 6.65 -20.44
N LYS A 446 -14.13 7.73 -20.64
CA LYS A 446 -15.46 7.72 -21.27
C LYS A 446 -15.43 8.25 -22.70
N TYR A 447 -16.39 7.88 -23.52
CA TYR A 447 -16.60 8.46 -24.86
C TYR A 447 -16.86 9.97 -24.81
N SER A 448 -17.32 10.51 -23.68
CA SER A 448 -17.54 11.94 -23.49
C SER A 448 -16.27 12.76 -23.20
N GLN A 449 -15.14 12.10 -22.92
CA GLN A 449 -13.87 12.78 -22.61
C GLN A 449 -13.07 13.04 -23.89
N SER A 450 -12.52 14.25 -24.01
CA SER A 450 -11.71 14.67 -25.16
C SER A 450 -10.26 14.17 -25.04
N LEU A 451 -9.55 14.12 -26.18
CA LEU A 451 -8.10 13.87 -26.18
C LEU A 451 -7.32 15.00 -25.47
N SER A 452 -7.82 16.24 -25.50
CA SER A 452 -7.22 17.35 -24.73
C SER A 452 -7.31 17.12 -23.22
N TYR A 453 -8.42 16.55 -22.74
CA TYR A 453 -8.55 16.14 -21.35
C TYR A 453 -7.59 15.00 -20.99
N LEU A 454 -7.50 13.96 -21.83
CA LEU A 454 -6.55 12.87 -21.57
C LEU A 454 -5.09 13.34 -21.63
N LYS A 455 -4.78 14.37 -22.44
CA LYS A 455 -3.45 14.99 -22.47
C LYS A 455 -3.06 15.54 -21.10
N THR A 456 -3.93 16.25 -20.40
CA THR A 456 -3.59 16.80 -19.06
C THR A 456 -3.22 15.70 -18.07
N LEU A 457 -3.86 14.53 -18.19
CA LEU A 457 -3.53 13.37 -17.35
C LEU A 457 -2.16 12.76 -17.70
N ALA A 458 -1.83 12.67 -19.00
CA ALA A 458 -0.51 12.23 -19.45
C ALA A 458 0.60 13.21 -19.02
N ASP A 459 0.30 14.51 -18.96
CA ASP A 459 1.30 15.53 -18.64
C ASP A 459 1.81 15.39 -17.19
N TYR A 460 0.92 15.28 -16.19
CA TYR A 460 1.38 15.02 -14.82
C TYR A 460 2.06 13.65 -14.70
N ALA A 461 1.67 12.67 -15.52
CA ALA A 461 2.27 11.35 -15.50
C ALA A 461 3.74 11.40 -15.90
N PHE A 462 4.06 12.14 -16.98
CA PHE A 462 5.44 12.41 -17.38
C PHE A 462 6.20 13.27 -16.36
N ALA A 463 5.54 14.26 -15.75
CA ALA A 463 6.17 15.06 -14.70
C ALA A 463 6.47 14.24 -13.43
N PHE A 464 5.76 13.14 -13.18
CA PHE A 464 6.13 12.14 -12.17
C PHE A 464 7.07 11.06 -12.71
N HIS A 465 7.85 11.37 -13.75
CA HIS A 465 8.90 10.53 -14.34
C HIS A 465 8.45 9.22 -14.97
N LEU A 466 7.15 9.04 -15.23
CA LEU A 466 6.74 7.92 -16.08
C LEU A 466 7.32 8.07 -17.47
N ASN A 467 7.60 6.94 -18.10
CA ASN A 467 8.16 6.93 -19.44
C ASN A 467 7.63 5.77 -20.30
N GLU A 468 6.58 5.09 -19.85
CA GLU A 468 5.77 4.13 -20.63
C GLU A 468 4.31 4.24 -20.19
N LEU A 469 3.39 4.48 -21.13
CA LEU A 469 1.95 4.52 -20.87
C LEU A 469 1.29 3.30 -21.53
N VAL A 470 0.62 2.48 -20.74
CA VAL A 470 -0.14 1.30 -21.15
C VAL A 470 -1.62 1.65 -21.09
N VAL A 471 -2.21 1.90 -22.26
CA VAL A 471 -3.57 2.46 -22.37
C VAL A 471 -4.63 1.50 -21.84
N CYS A 472 -5.41 1.92 -20.84
CA CYS A 472 -6.59 1.25 -20.30
C CYS A 472 -7.88 1.95 -20.76
N ALA A 473 -8.65 1.39 -21.69
CA ALA A 473 -8.27 0.23 -22.49
C ALA A 473 -8.78 0.37 -23.92
N SER A 474 -8.11 -0.33 -24.82
CA SER A 474 -8.59 -0.56 -26.18
C SER A 474 -9.38 -1.87 -26.23
N ALA A 475 -10.69 -1.81 -25.96
CA ALA A 475 -11.52 -3.00 -26.00
C ALA A 475 -11.52 -3.63 -27.41
N TYR A 476 -11.33 -4.95 -27.48
CA TYR A 476 -11.41 -5.68 -28.74
C TYR A 476 -12.83 -5.55 -29.33
N GLN A 477 -12.88 -5.11 -30.60
CA GLN A 477 -14.09 -4.93 -31.38
C GLN A 477 -14.19 -6.06 -32.44
N PRO A 478 -14.93 -7.16 -32.18
CA PRO A 478 -15.07 -8.25 -33.16
C PRO A 478 -16.03 -7.92 -34.30
N TRP A 479 -16.91 -6.94 -34.12
CA TRP A 479 -17.91 -6.54 -35.10
C TRP A 479 -17.47 -5.30 -35.87
N LEU A 480 -17.81 -5.24 -37.16
CA LEU A 480 -17.57 -4.08 -38.03
C LEU A 480 -18.78 -3.15 -38.12
N ASP A 481 -19.97 -3.66 -37.78
CA ASP A 481 -21.27 -3.01 -37.94
C ASP A 481 -21.93 -2.61 -36.60
N LYS A 482 -21.27 -2.89 -35.46
CA LYS A 482 -21.74 -2.48 -34.13
C LYS A 482 -20.88 -1.35 -33.58
N ILE A 483 -21.50 -0.18 -33.43
CA ILE A 483 -20.90 1.03 -32.88
C ILE A 483 -21.72 1.44 -31.63
N PRO A 484 -21.09 1.70 -30.47
CA PRO A 484 -19.64 1.71 -30.21
C PRO A 484 -19.04 0.30 -30.09
N GLY A 485 -19.85 -0.75 -30.10
CA GLY A 485 -19.42 -2.15 -30.05
C GLY A 485 -19.26 -2.67 -28.62
N ASN A 486 -18.19 -3.41 -28.35
CA ASN A 486 -17.87 -3.96 -27.03
C ASN A 486 -17.42 -2.85 -26.06
N THR A 487 -18.11 -2.72 -24.93
CA THR A 487 -17.82 -1.73 -23.87
C THR A 487 -17.38 -2.39 -22.56
N ALA A 488 -16.95 -3.65 -22.59
CA ALA A 488 -16.47 -4.40 -21.44
C ALA A 488 -17.36 -4.29 -20.20
N ASN A 489 -18.64 -4.69 -20.34
CA ASN A 489 -19.65 -4.61 -19.28
C ASN A 489 -19.92 -3.18 -18.77
N GLY A 490 -19.94 -2.20 -19.67
CA GLY A 490 -20.32 -0.82 -19.36
C GLY A 490 -19.19 0.08 -18.84
N ARG A 491 -17.93 -0.40 -18.84
CA ARG A 491 -16.74 0.43 -18.55
C ARG A 491 -16.32 1.34 -19.71
N GLU A 492 -17.01 1.22 -20.85
CA GLU A 492 -16.79 1.95 -22.11
C GLU A 492 -15.49 1.58 -22.84
N TYR A 493 -14.33 1.60 -22.16
CA TYR A 493 -13.01 1.33 -22.73
C TYR A 493 -12.85 1.96 -24.12
N CYS A 494 -13.06 3.28 -24.11
CA CYS A 494 -13.35 4.08 -25.29
C CYS A 494 -12.12 4.35 -26.18
N LEU A 495 -10.93 3.87 -25.83
CA LEU A 495 -9.69 4.13 -26.58
C LEU A 495 -9.48 3.07 -27.67
N ASN A 496 -10.48 2.93 -28.53
CA ASN A 496 -10.53 1.91 -29.59
C ASN A 496 -11.03 2.52 -30.91
N ARG A 497 -10.96 1.72 -31.98
CA ARG A 497 -11.26 2.15 -33.37
C ARG A 497 -12.69 2.68 -33.61
N ASN A 498 -13.64 2.36 -32.73
CA ASN A 498 -15.05 2.80 -32.86
C ASN A 498 -15.31 4.16 -32.19
N ASN A 499 -14.33 4.73 -31.48
CA ASN A 499 -14.44 6.09 -30.96
C ASN A 499 -14.41 7.09 -32.12
N SER A 500 -15.34 8.05 -32.14
CA SER A 500 -15.41 9.09 -33.17
C SER A 500 -14.13 9.92 -33.29
N MET A 501 -13.35 10.03 -32.20
CA MET A 501 -12.06 10.73 -32.19
C MET A 501 -10.89 9.89 -32.69
N TRP A 502 -11.05 8.57 -32.87
CA TRP A 502 -9.95 7.67 -33.25
C TRP A 502 -9.26 8.07 -34.57
N PRO A 503 -9.97 8.39 -35.67
CA PRO A 503 -9.34 8.82 -36.92
C PRO A 503 -8.55 10.13 -36.80
N LEU A 504 -8.81 10.93 -35.76
CA LEU A 504 -8.17 12.22 -35.49
C LEU A 504 -7.09 12.13 -34.40
N SER A 505 -6.81 10.93 -33.87
CA SER A 505 -6.02 10.76 -32.65
C SER A 505 -4.51 10.68 -32.85
N ASN A 506 -4.01 10.65 -34.09
CA ASN A 506 -2.57 10.47 -34.38
C ASN A 506 -1.68 11.48 -33.62
N GLY A 507 -2.05 12.77 -33.61
CA GLY A 507 -1.28 13.80 -32.91
C GLY A 507 -1.18 13.57 -31.39
N PHE A 508 -2.21 12.98 -30.78
CA PHE A 508 -2.21 12.63 -29.35
C PHE A 508 -1.25 11.47 -29.04
N TRP A 509 -1.18 10.47 -29.92
CA TRP A 509 -0.26 9.34 -29.76
C TRP A 509 1.19 9.72 -30.08
N ASP A 510 1.42 10.53 -31.12
CA ASP A 510 2.74 11.07 -31.46
C ASP A 510 3.31 11.93 -30.33
N TYR A 511 2.46 12.78 -29.72
CA TYR A 511 2.81 13.57 -28.53
C TYR A 511 3.34 12.67 -27.41
N GLN A 512 2.57 11.64 -27.03
CA GLN A 512 2.97 10.71 -25.97
C GLN A 512 4.25 9.95 -26.32
N ALA A 513 4.42 9.52 -27.58
CA ALA A 513 5.62 8.83 -28.02
C ALA A 513 6.87 9.70 -27.90
N ARG A 514 6.78 10.99 -28.26
CA ARG A 514 7.88 11.96 -28.12
C ARG A 514 8.20 12.24 -26.66
N CYS A 515 7.19 12.48 -25.82
CA CYS A 515 7.39 12.68 -24.38
C CYS A 515 8.03 11.46 -23.73
N ALA A 516 7.47 10.26 -23.97
CA ALA A 516 8.04 9.01 -23.44
C ALA A 516 9.46 8.75 -23.93
N TYR A 517 9.79 9.13 -25.18
CA TYR A 517 11.16 9.05 -25.68
C TYR A 517 12.10 9.98 -24.90
N MET A 518 11.74 11.24 -24.70
CA MET A 518 12.56 12.20 -23.94
C MET A 518 12.71 11.77 -22.48
N MET A 519 11.64 11.28 -21.85
CA MET A 519 11.65 10.80 -20.47
C MET A 519 12.41 9.48 -20.25
N ARG A 520 12.94 8.85 -21.31
CA ARG A 520 13.86 7.70 -21.21
C ARG A 520 15.34 8.08 -21.30
N GLN A 521 15.66 9.33 -21.62
CA GLN A 521 17.05 9.73 -21.87
C GLN A 521 17.78 10.06 -20.58
N GLY A 522 19.03 9.63 -20.48
CA GLY A 522 19.86 9.90 -19.31
C GLY A 522 19.22 9.46 -17.99
N SER A 523 19.59 10.13 -16.92
CA SER A 523 19.17 9.83 -15.56
C SER A 523 18.24 10.90 -15.00
N PRO A 524 17.22 10.53 -14.22
CA PRO A 524 16.43 11.50 -13.45
C PRO A 524 17.32 12.29 -12.48
N VAL A 525 17.01 13.56 -12.28
CA VAL A 525 17.63 14.41 -11.25
C VAL A 525 16.59 14.69 -10.17
N VAL A 526 16.89 14.22 -8.95
CA VAL A 526 15.95 14.21 -7.83
C VAL A 526 16.74 14.51 -6.55
N ASP A 527 16.36 15.57 -5.83
CA ASP A 527 17.11 16.05 -4.68
C ASP A 527 16.74 15.36 -3.36
N LEU A 528 15.47 15.03 -3.20
CA LEU A 528 14.94 14.55 -1.92
C LEU A 528 14.60 13.06 -2.02
N CYS A 529 14.98 12.29 -1.01
CA CYS A 529 14.50 10.92 -0.84
C CYS A 529 13.65 10.86 0.42
N ILE A 530 12.34 10.62 0.28
CA ILE A 530 11.41 10.52 1.41
C ILE A 530 11.35 9.07 1.87
N TYR A 531 11.58 8.84 3.15
CA TYR A 531 11.51 7.55 3.79
C TYR A 531 10.17 7.39 4.50
N LEU A 532 9.40 6.38 4.07
CA LEU A 532 8.02 6.13 4.51
C LEU A 532 7.92 5.43 5.88
N GLY A 533 9.05 4.98 6.45
CA GLY A 533 9.09 4.24 7.69
C GLY A 533 9.17 2.72 7.54
N SER A 534 9.25 2.05 8.69
CA SER A 534 9.52 0.62 8.81
C SER A 534 8.28 -0.27 8.93
N ASP A 535 7.11 0.30 9.23
CA ASP A 535 5.88 -0.49 9.35
C ASP A 535 5.19 -0.63 8.01
N VAL A 536 4.58 -1.80 7.76
CA VAL A 536 3.92 -2.12 6.49
C VAL A 536 2.43 -2.40 6.75
N PRO A 537 1.51 -2.05 5.84
CA PRO A 537 1.72 -1.72 4.42
C PRO A 537 2.33 -0.34 4.16
N ASN A 538 3.29 -0.26 3.23
CA ASN A 538 3.96 0.99 2.82
C ASN A 538 3.42 1.50 1.48
N LYS A 539 3.09 2.80 1.45
CA LYS A 539 2.57 3.54 0.29
C LYS A 539 2.70 5.06 0.52
N ILE A 540 2.67 5.86 -0.53
CA ILE A 540 2.58 7.31 -0.39
C ILE A 540 1.19 7.71 0.12
N LEU A 541 1.17 8.38 1.26
CA LEU A 541 -0.03 8.94 1.85
C LEU A 541 0.15 10.43 2.02
N SER A 542 -0.68 11.24 1.34
CA SER A 542 -0.51 12.69 1.32
C SER A 542 -0.58 13.29 2.72
N HIS A 543 -1.44 12.77 3.60
CA HIS A 543 -1.52 13.18 5.02
C HIS A 543 -0.30 12.76 5.86
N ARG A 544 0.70 12.06 5.31
CA ARG A 544 1.95 11.71 6.00
C ARG A 544 3.17 12.46 5.45
N LEU A 545 3.08 12.97 4.23
CA LEU A 545 4.13 13.74 3.59
C LEU A 545 4.31 15.11 4.28
N PRO A 546 5.55 15.64 4.36
CA PRO A 546 5.74 17.05 4.66
C PRO A 546 5.32 17.93 3.47
N VAL A 547 5.26 19.25 3.67
CA VAL A 547 5.11 20.18 2.54
C VAL A 547 6.38 20.15 1.70
N ILE A 548 6.29 19.62 0.48
CA ILE A 548 7.39 19.63 -0.48
C ILE A 548 7.46 21.00 -1.17
N PRO A 549 8.56 21.75 -1.05
CA PRO A 549 8.63 23.07 -1.66
C PRO A 549 8.74 23.01 -3.20
N GLU A 550 8.29 24.08 -3.85
CA GLU A 550 8.37 24.19 -5.32
C GLU A 550 9.82 24.20 -5.82
N GLY A 551 10.02 23.69 -7.03
CA GLY A 551 11.35 23.61 -7.63
C GLY A 551 12.23 22.47 -7.11
N TYR A 552 11.74 21.63 -6.20
CA TYR A 552 12.39 20.37 -5.80
C TYR A 552 11.60 19.17 -6.28
N ASP A 553 12.32 18.14 -6.70
CA ASP A 553 11.76 16.81 -6.96
C ASP A 553 12.21 15.82 -5.89
N TRP A 554 11.44 14.75 -5.72
CA TRP A 554 11.59 13.79 -4.65
C TRP A 554 11.28 12.36 -5.10
N ASP A 555 11.94 11.36 -4.53
CA ASP A 555 11.52 9.95 -4.63
C ASP A 555 11.09 9.43 -3.25
N VAL A 556 10.50 8.23 -3.20
CA VAL A 556 10.20 7.54 -1.94
C VAL A 556 10.97 6.24 -1.78
N CYS A 557 11.39 5.95 -0.55
CA CYS A 557 12.05 4.72 -0.14
C CYS A 557 11.41 4.13 1.13
N THR A 558 11.66 2.84 1.34
CA THR A 558 11.21 2.05 2.49
C THR A 558 12.41 1.34 3.12
N ASP A 559 12.18 0.50 4.13
CA ASP A 559 13.25 -0.25 4.80
C ASP A 559 14.15 -1.04 3.83
N ASP A 560 13.60 -1.70 2.80
CA ASP A 560 14.45 -2.46 1.85
C ASP A 560 15.47 -1.54 1.17
N ALA A 561 15.01 -0.40 0.66
CA ALA A 561 15.90 0.54 0.00
C ALA A 561 16.85 1.24 0.98
N LEU A 562 16.34 1.74 2.12
CA LEU A 562 17.13 2.45 3.13
C LEU A 562 18.27 1.59 3.67
N LEU A 563 17.99 0.32 3.98
CA LEU A 563 18.95 -0.56 4.62
C LEU A 563 19.90 -1.24 3.62
N ARG A 564 19.42 -1.54 2.41
CA ARG A 564 20.11 -2.46 1.48
C ARG A 564 20.58 -1.83 0.17
N VAL A 565 19.89 -0.79 -0.31
CA VAL A 565 20.15 -0.16 -1.62
C VAL A 565 20.88 1.17 -1.49
N LEU A 566 20.58 1.92 -0.43
CA LEU A 566 21.06 3.29 -0.23
C LEU A 566 22.32 3.34 0.64
N SER A 567 23.29 4.14 0.21
CA SER A 567 24.54 4.39 0.93
C SER A 567 24.97 5.84 0.83
N ALA A 568 25.56 6.39 1.89
CA ALA A 568 26.11 7.73 1.87
C ALA A 568 27.52 7.73 1.26
N ARG A 569 27.72 8.55 0.22
CA ARG A 569 28.98 8.74 -0.49
C ARG A 569 29.04 10.15 -1.04
N ASP A 570 30.20 10.80 -0.94
CA ASP A 570 30.44 12.16 -1.45
C ASP A 570 29.44 13.20 -0.91
N GLY A 571 29.06 13.06 0.37
CA GLY A 571 28.08 13.93 1.03
C GLY A 571 26.63 13.75 0.54
N ARG A 572 26.36 12.73 -0.30
CA ARG A 572 25.04 12.46 -0.90
C ARG A 572 24.57 11.04 -0.57
N LEU A 573 23.27 10.81 -0.70
CA LEU A 573 22.66 9.49 -0.56
C LEU A 573 22.55 8.86 -1.95
N GLN A 574 23.33 7.81 -2.21
CA GLN A 574 23.41 7.17 -3.52
C GLN A 574 22.71 5.82 -3.52
N ALA A 575 21.92 5.55 -4.57
CA ALA A 575 21.35 4.24 -4.84
C ALA A 575 22.25 3.46 -5.82
N ALA A 576 22.28 2.13 -5.70
CA ALA A 576 23.01 1.27 -6.63
C ALA A 576 22.58 1.46 -8.10
N GLY A 577 21.35 1.93 -8.34
CA GLY A 577 20.82 2.26 -9.67
C GLY A 577 21.35 3.56 -10.30
N GLY A 578 22.24 4.29 -9.63
CA GLY A 578 22.85 5.53 -10.12
C GLY A 578 22.18 6.82 -9.64
N MET A 579 21.10 6.73 -8.88
CA MET A 579 20.45 7.90 -8.26
C MET A 579 21.32 8.50 -7.15
N SER A 580 21.22 9.81 -6.99
CA SER A 580 21.98 10.56 -5.97
C SER A 580 21.15 11.69 -5.39
N TYR A 581 20.76 11.55 -4.13
CA TYR A 581 19.90 12.48 -3.40
C TYR A 581 20.72 13.39 -2.46
N SER A 582 20.30 14.64 -2.37
CA SER A 582 20.92 15.66 -1.50
C SER A 582 20.46 15.50 -0.04
N VAL A 583 19.21 15.09 0.19
CA VAL A 583 18.60 15.04 1.52
C VAL A 583 17.76 13.77 1.68
N LEU A 584 17.87 13.13 2.85
CA LEU A 584 16.91 12.12 3.30
C LEU A 584 15.85 12.79 4.17
N VAL A 585 14.58 12.55 3.87
CA VAL A 585 13.43 13.11 4.58
C VAL A 585 12.68 11.97 5.26
N VAL A 586 12.52 11.98 6.58
CA VAL A 586 11.66 11.02 7.30
C VAL A 586 10.25 11.61 7.35
N GLU A 587 9.25 10.86 6.89
CA GLU A 587 7.85 11.32 6.90
C GLU A 587 7.29 11.49 8.33
N ARG A 588 6.23 12.31 8.49
CA ARG A 588 5.81 12.82 9.80
C ARG A 588 5.17 11.79 10.74
N LEU A 589 4.68 10.66 10.19
CA LEU A 589 4.09 9.55 10.95
C LEU A 589 4.87 8.24 10.79
N ALA A 590 6.14 8.30 10.35
CA ALA A 590 6.97 7.11 10.19
C ALA A 590 7.23 6.43 11.54
N THR A 591 6.90 5.14 11.60
CA THR A 591 7.42 4.23 12.63
C THR A 591 8.83 3.81 12.24
N LEU A 592 9.77 3.79 13.18
CA LEU A 592 11.16 3.38 12.92
C LEU A 592 11.47 2.08 13.65
N SER A 593 12.02 1.11 12.92
CA SER A 593 12.71 -0.03 13.52
C SER A 593 14.06 0.39 14.11
N ALA A 594 14.58 -0.39 15.05
CA ALA A 594 15.93 -0.17 15.60
C ALA A 594 17.01 -0.15 14.48
N ALA A 595 16.83 -0.94 13.43
CA ALA A 595 17.73 -0.94 12.28
C ALA A 595 17.65 0.37 11.47
N ALA A 596 16.44 0.90 11.25
CA ALA A 596 16.25 2.19 10.61
C ALA A 596 16.83 3.34 11.45
N GLU A 597 16.59 3.35 12.76
CA GLU A 597 17.17 4.35 13.67
C GLU A 597 18.71 4.33 13.63
N ALA A 598 19.32 3.14 13.71
CA ALA A 598 20.76 2.97 13.62
C ALA A 598 21.30 3.45 12.25
N LYS A 599 20.58 3.15 11.15
CA LYS A 599 20.93 3.63 9.81
C LYS A 599 20.84 5.15 9.71
N LEU A 600 19.77 5.76 10.20
CA LEU A 600 19.62 7.23 10.21
C LEU A 600 20.72 7.90 11.04
N ALA A 601 21.07 7.34 12.19
CA ALA A 601 22.19 7.82 13.01
C ALA A 601 23.53 7.70 12.27
N GLN A 602 23.77 6.59 11.58
CA GLN A 602 24.95 6.39 10.74
C GLN A 602 25.04 7.45 9.61
N LEU A 603 23.92 7.71 8.93
CA LEU A 603 23.87 8.70 7.86
C LEU A 603 24.14 10.12 8.38
N LYS A 604 23.55 10.50 9.52
CA LYS A 604 23.81 11.78 10.20
C LYS A 604 25.28 11.90 10.62
N ALA A 605 25.86 10.84 11.19
CA ALA A 605 27.27 10.82 11.60
C ALA A 605 28.25 10.93 10.41
N TYR A 606 27.85 10.45 9.23
CA TYR A 606 28.60 10.65 7.99
C TYR A 606 28.53 12.10 7.47
N GLY A 607 27.59 12.91 7.96
CA GLY A 607 27.35 14.27 7.51
C GLY A 607 26.28 14.40 6.42
N LEU A 608 25.50 13.34 6.15
CA LEU A 608 24.36 13.43 5.25
C LEU A 608 23.25 14.28 5.92
N PRO A 609 22.67 15.27 5.21
CA PRO A 609 21.49 15.97 5.71
C PRO A 609 20.28 15.03 5.83
N VAL A 610 19.73 14.93 7.03
CA VAL A 610 18.52 14.16 7.32
C VAL A 610 17.49 15.08 7.99
N TYR A 611 16.39 15.34 7.30
CA TYR A 611 15.24 16.05 7.83
C TYR A 611 14.27 15.04 8.47
N ASP A 612 13.90 15.25 9.73
CA ASP A 612 12.95 14.36 10.42
C ASP A 612 11.65 15.11 10.72
N ALA A 613 10.64 14.95 9.86
CA ALA A 613 9.38 15.68 9.96
C ALA A 613 8.63 15.36 11.25
N ARG A 614 8.88 14.20 11.86
CA ARG A 614 8.27 13.78 13.13
C ARG A 614 8.65 14.69 14.30
N VAL A 615 9.83 15.31 14.22
CA VAL A 615 10.38 16.19 15.27
C VAL A 615 10.38 17.66 14.84
N SER A 616 10.65 17.92 13.56
CA SER A 616 10.80 19.28 13.03
C SER A 616 9.48 19.92 12.56
N GLY A 617 8.40 19.13 12.42
CA GLY A 617 7.10 19.59 11.93
C GLY A 617 7.00 19.63 10.39
N ASP A 618 5.83 19.97 9.86
CA ASP A 618 5.53 19.76 8.43
C ASP A 618 5.94 20.90 7.49
N TYR A 619 6.06 22.10 8.05
CA TYR A 619 6.30 23.36 7.31
C TYR A 619 7.76 23.82 7.36
N ALA A 620 8.64 23.09 8.05
CA ALA A 620 10.03 23.49 8.25
C ALA A 620 11.01 22.92 7.21
N LEU A 621 10.55 22.11 6.26
CA LEU A 621 11.42 21.52 5.24
C LEU A 621 12.10 22.59 4.39
N GLN A 622 11.38 23.63 3.95
CA GLN A 622 11.98 24.76 3.22
C GLN A 622 13.10 25.42 4.02
N ASN A 623 12.85 25.76 5.29
CA ASN A 623 13.86 26.37 6.16
C ASN A 623 15.08 25.46 6.35
N PHE A 624 14.87 24.15 6.43
CA PHE A 624 15.95 23.18 6.50
C PHE A 624 16.79 23.19 5.22
N LEU A 625 16.16 23.15 4.04
CA LEU A 625 16.86 23.23 2.75
C LEU A 625 17.65 24.55 2.61
N ASP A 626 17.05 25.67 3.01
CA ASP A 626 17.71 26.99 2.99
C ASP A 626 18.93 27.02 3.92
N SER A 627 18.85 26.38 5.10
CA SER A 627 19.98 26.30 6.04
C SER A 627 21.17 25.50 5.50
N LEU A 628 20.92 24.60 4.55
CA LEU A 628 21.96 23.86 3.82
C LEU A 628 22.51 24.65 2.62
N GLY A 629 21.89 25.79 2.28
CA GLY A 629 22.17 26.52 1.05
C GLY A 629 21.75 25.77 -0.21
N LEU A 630 20.97 24.69 -0.08
CA LEU A 630 20.49 23.91 -1.22
C LEU A 630 19.45 24.75 -1.96
N GLN A 631 19.73 25.08 -3.22
CA GLN A 631 18.80 25.81 -4.07
C GLN A 631 17.84 24.85 -4.78
N PRO A 632 16.61 25.26 -5.12
CA PRO A 632 15.72 24.47 -5.95
C PRO A 632 16.40 24.17 -7.29
N ASP A 633 16.08 23.02 -7.86
CA ASP A 633 16.55 22.59 -9.18
C ASP A 633 16.12 23.57 -10.28
N VAL A 634 14.89 24.06 -10.17
CA VAL A 634 14.40 25.18 -10.97
C VAL A 634 13.52 26.09 -10.12
N ARG A 635 13.81 27.39 -10.14
CA ARG A 635 13.04 28.39 -9.40
C ARG A 635 11.88 28.91 -10.23
N PHE A 636 10.67 28.75 -9.71
CA PHE A 636 9.42 29.31 -10.21
C PHE A 636 8.44 29.44 -9.04
N HIS A 637 7.30 30.10 -9.25
CA HIS A 637 6.22 30.14 -8.27
C HIS A 637 4.89 29.76 -8.94
N SER A 638 4.10 28.90 -8.32
CA SER A 638 2.70 28.68 -8.72
C SER A 638 1.78 28.85 -7.51
N ALA A 639 0.46 28.64 -7.67
CA ALA A 639 -0.41 28.57 -6.50
C ALA A 639 -0.08 27.35 -5.61
N ASN A 640 0.62 26.35 -6.16
CA ASN A 640 0.99 25.09 -5.52
C ASN A 640 -0.23 24.34 -4.94
N LEU A 641 -1.37 24.47 -5.63
CA LEU A 641 -2.63 23.80 -5.31
C LEU A 641 -2.87 22.65 -6.31
N PRO A 642 -3.60 21.58 -5.94
CA PRO A 642 -3.90 20.47 -6.84
C PRO A 642 -4.44 20.85 -8.22
N GLU A 643 -5.25 21.91 -8.31
CA GLU A 643 -5.86 22.44 -9.54
C GLU A 643 -5.11 23.61 -10.18
N ASN A 644 -4.04 24.08 -9.53
CA ASN A 644 -3.23 25.20 -9.99
C ASN A 644 -1.78 25.00 -9.55
N ARG A 645 -1.03 24.31 -10.41
CA ARG A 645 0.38 23.98 -10.16
C ARG A 645 1.19 23.93 -11.45
N LEU A 646 2.46 24.28 -11.36
CA LEU A 646 3.44 23.91 -12.39
C LEU A 646 4.14 22.61 -11.97
N PHE A 647 3.89 21.53 -12.71
CA PHE A 647 4.65 20.29 -12.54
C PHE A 647 5.90 20.31 -13.41
N PHE A 648 6.97 19.70 -12.93
CA PHE A 648 8.18 19.53 -13.72
C PHE A 648 8.85 18.17 -13.47
N ALA A 649 9.70 17.76 -14.40
CA ALA A 649 10.66 16.68 -14.24
C ALA A 649 11.99 17.07 -14.89
N HIS A 650 13.11 16.71 -14.26
CA HIS A 650 14.45 16.98 -14.77
C HIS A 650 15.23 15.69 -15.04
N ARG A 651 15.92 15.65 -16.17
CA ARG A 651 16.84 14.57 -16.54
C ARG A 651 18.17 15.13 -17.00
N TYR A 652 19.26 14.50 -16.57
CA TYR A 652 20.62 14.81 -17.00
C TYR A 652 21.12 13.73 -17.98
N VAL A 653 21.69 14.17 -19.11
CA VAL A 653 22.18 13.29 -20.17
C VAL A 653 23.68 13.51 -20.38
N GLU A 654 24.47 12.48 -20.08
CA GLU A 654 25.91 12.47 -20.34
C GLU A 654 26.20 12.22 -21.84
N ALA A 655 27.09 13.03 -22.41
CA ALA A 655 27.40 13.05 -23.84
C ALA A 655 28.02 11.74 -24.36
N ALA A 656 28.80 11.05 -23.52
CA ALA A 656 29.55 9.86 -23.89
C ALA A 656 28.74 8.55 -23.86
N GLY A 657 27.49 8.56 -23.37
CA GLY A 657 26.81 7.34 -22.92
C GLY A 657 25.54 6.89 -23.66
N THR A 658 24.97 7.65 -24.62
CA THR A 658 23.60 7.38 -25.10
C THR A 658 23.43 7.30 -26.62
N MET A 659 22.41 6.56 -27.10
CA MET A 659 22.01 6.56 -28.52
C MET A 659 21.61 7.97 -29.02
N VAL A 660 21.29 8.88 -28.11
CA VAL A 660 20.95 10.28 -28.40
C VAL A 660 22.13 11.04 -28.97
N SER A 661 23.36 10.79 -28.51
CA SER A 661 24.56 11.42 -29.09
C SER A 661 24.76 11.07 -30.57
N ARG A 662 24.21 9.92 -31.02
CA ARG A 662 24.24 9.48 -32.43
C ARG A 662 23.03 9.93 -33.25
N ALA A 663 21.85 10.11 -32.63
CA ALA A 663 20.64 10.55 -33.33
C ALA A 663 20.53 12.08 -33.45
N LEU A 664 21.02 12.85 -32.46
CA LEU A 664 21.18 14.30 -32.54
C LEU A 664 22.34 14.72 -33.46
N ALA A 665 23.20 13.76 -33.85
CA ALA A 665 24.32 13.96 -34.77
C ALA A 665 23.90 14.36 -36.20
N PHE A 666 22.61 14.35 -36.55
CA PHE A 666 22.12 15.06 -37.74
C PHE A 666 21.87 16.55 -37.42
N GLY A 667 22.96 17.28 -37.21
CA GLY A 667 22.98 18.75 -37.19
C GLY A 667 23.66 19.41 -36.00
N SER A 668 23.77 18.74 -34.84
CA SER A 668 24.56 19.22 -33.71
C SER A 668 25.55 18.16 -33.24
N ASN A 669 26.82 18.55 -33.15
CA ASN A 669 27.84 17.81 -32.42
C ASN A 669 27.46 17.83 -30.92
N ALA A 670 26.54 16.99 -30.46
CA ALA A 670 26.31 16.79 -29.02
C ALA A 670 27.56 16.09 -28.44
N ARG A 671 28.60 16.88 -28.20
CA ARG A 671 29.88 16.51 -27.60
C ARG A 671 29.94 16.87 -26.12
N GLU A 672 28.86 17.47 -25.59
CA GLU A 672 28.75 18.02 -24.25
C GLU A 672 27.45 17.55 -23.59
N ASP A 673 27.47 17.46 -22.27
CA ASP A 673 26.34 17.01 -21.47
C ASP A 673 25.19 18.03 -21.53
N PHE A 674 23.97 17.57 -21.37
CA PHE A 674 22.80 18.45 -21.41
C PHE A 674 21.67 17.98 -20.50
N ASP A 675 20.76 18.91 -20.22
CA ASP A 675 19.61 18.71 -19.36
C ASP A 675 18.32 18.74 -20.16
N ILE A 676 17.37 17.92 -19.72
CA ILE A 676 16.01 17.89 -20.24
C ILE A 676 15.08 18.24 -19.08
N TYR A 677 14.38 19.37 -19.22
CA TYR A 677 13.28 19.74 -18.33
C TYR A 677 11.94 19.53 -19.05
N PHE A 678 11.05 18.76 -18.45
CA PHE A 678 9.66 18.66 -18.87
C PHE A 678 8.81 19.54 -17.95
N PHE A 679 7.98 20.42 -18.51
CA PHE A 679 7.07 21.29 -17.76
C PHE A 679 5.63 21.04 -18.16
N SER A 680 4.73 21.04 -17.17
CA SER A 680 3.29 20.95 -17.37
C SER A 680 2.58 22.00 -16.51
N ASN A 681 2.01 23.02 -17.17
CA ASN A 681 1.11 23.96 -16.52
C ASN A 681 -0.23 23.26 -16.25
N HIS A 682 -0.46 22.89 -15.00
CA HIS A 682 -1.70 22.29 -14.51
C HIS A 682 -2.58 23.35 -13.85
N SER A 683 -2.91 24.38 -14.62
CA SER A 683 -3.85 25.42 -14.24
C SER A 683 -4.71 25.82 -15.44
N ALA A 684 -5.85 26.46 -15.18
CA ALA A 684 -6.68 27.03 -16.25
C ALA A 684 -6.11 28.34 -16.83
N GLU A 685 -5.15 28.94 -16.12
CA GLU A 685 -4.52 30.22 -16.44
C GLU A 685 -3.27 30.00 -17.30
N THR A 686 -2.88 31.01 -18.07
CA THR A 686 -1.57 30.99 -18.75
C THR A 686 -0.46 31.20 -17.72
N PHE A 687 0.54 30.32 -17.72
CA PHE A 687 1.71 30.47 -16.86
C PHE A 687 2.75 31.34 -17.58
N SER A 688 3.15 32.46 -16.98
CA SER A 688 4.17 33.35 -17.55
C SER A 688 5.08 33.87 -16.45
N GLN A 689 6.31 33.34 -16.37
CA GLN A 689 7.31 33.74 -15.39
C GLN A 689 8.73 33.57 -15.92
N GLU A 690 9.65 34.35 -15.37
CA GLU A 690 11.08 34.10 -15.48
C GLU A 690 11.48 32.95 -14.54
N MET A 691 12.08 31.91 -15.11
CA MET A 691 12.53 30.71 -14.40
C MET A 691 14.06 30.69 -14.33
N VAL A 692 14.60 30.24 -13.20
CA VAL A 692 16.05 30.14 -12.98
C VAL A 692 16.45 28.68 -12.79
N PHE A 693 17.35 28.18 -13.62
CA PHE A 693 17.77 26.77 -13.63
C PHE A 693 19.08 26.60 -12.87
N ARG A 694 19.15 25.65 -11.93
CA ARG A 694 20.38 25.38 -11.17
C ARG A 694 21.46 24.75 -12.08
N ASP A 695 22.73 25.01 -11.76
CA ASP A 695 23.91 24.42 -12.44
C ASP A 695 23.86 24.52 -13.98
N SER A 696 23.43 25.70 -14.46
CA SER A 696 23.17 25.96 -15.88
C SER A 696 24.12 26.98 -16.52
N GLN A 697 25.22 27.30 -15.84
CA GLN A 697 26.22 28.26 -16.33
C GLN A 697 26.76 27.86 -17.71
N GLY A 698 26.79 28.81 -18.64
CA GLY A 698 27.31 28.59 -19.99
C GLY A 698 26.44 27.70 -20.89
N LYS A 699 25.29 27.20 -20.41
CA LYS A 699 24.33 26.45 -21.22
C LYS A 699 23.43 27.40 -22.02
N VAL A 700 22.79 26.87 -23.05
CA VAL A 700 21.77 27.57 -23.85
C VAL A 700 20.46 26.81 -23.77
N ALA A 701 19.33 27.54 -23.69
CA ALA A 701 18.01 26.92 -23.67
C ALA A 701 17.40 26.77 -25.07
N GLU A 702 16.79 25.60 -25.29
CA GLU A 702 15.92 25.32 -26.43
C GLU A 702 14.57 24.81 -25.92
N PHE A 703 13.49 25.28 -26.54
CA PHE A 703 12.16 24.72 -26.36
C PHE A 703 11.86 23.70 -27.45
N TRP A 704 11.55 22.49 -27.03
CA TRP A 704 11.21 21.38 -27.92
C TRP A 704 9.72 21.10 -27.78
N ASN A 705 8.94 21.43 -28.81
CA ASN A 705 7.50 21.29 -28.75
C ASN A 705 7.10 19.84 -29.10
N PRO A 706 6.63 19.04 -28.11
CA PRO A 706 6.24 17.65 -28.35
C PRO A 706 4.98 17.51 -29.24
N LEU A 707 4.22 18.58 -29.48
CA LEU A 707 3.02 18.53 -30.32
C LEU A 707 3.37 18.46 -31.82
N ASP A 708 4.36 19.24 -32.27
CA ASP A 708 4.72 19.40 -33.68
C ASP A 708 6.18 19.00 -34.01
N ALA A 709 6.95 18.56 -33.02
CA ALA A 709 8.37 18.19 -33.11
C ALA A 709 9.31 19.34 -33.51
N ARG A 710 8.88 20.59 -33.43
CA ARG A 710 9.73 21.75 -33.71
C ARG A 710 10.57 22.12 -32.50
N ARG A 711 11.73 22.72 -32.78
CA ARG A 711 12.69 23.21 -31.78
C ARG A 711 12.90 24.71 -31.99
N TYR A 712 12.95 25.44 -30.89
CA TYR A 712 13.10 26.88 -30.88
C TYR A 712 14.19 27.25 -29.88
N ARG A 713 15.14 28.09 -30.29
CA ARG A 713 16.08 28.68 -29.32
C ARG A 713 15.32 29.68 -28.45
N LEU A 714 15.45 29.57 -27.13
CA LEU A 714 14.84 30.51 -26.21
C LEU A 714 15.78 31.70 -25.99
N GLN A 715 15.19 32.88 -25.78
CA GLN A 715 15.94 34.01 -25.24
C GLN A 715 16.20 33.73 -23.76
N SER A 716 17.45 33.94 -23.35
CA SER A 716 17.88 33.71 -21.99
C SER A 716 18.85 34.79 -21.54
N SER A 717 18.82 35.10 -20.25
CA SER A 717 19.83 35.90 -19.54
C SER A 717 20.52 35.03 -18.49
N GLU A 718 21.46 35.61 -17.75
CA GLU A 718 22.11 34.96 -16.61
C GLU A 718 21.83 35.77 -15.34
N ASN A 719 21.59 35.08 -14.23
CA ASN A 719 21.48 35.72 -12.92
C ASN A 719 22.88 36.06 -12.35
N GLU A 720 22.94 36.63 -11.14
CA GLU A 720 24.20 36.99 -10.48
C GLU A 720 25.18 35.80 -10.29
N ALA A 721 24.67 34.57 -10.22
CA ALA A 721 25.45 33.34 -10.10
C ALA A 721 25.80 32.71 -11.46
N GLY A 722 25.50 33.38 -12.57
CA GLY A 722 25.70 32.89 -13.94
C GLY A 722 24.67 31.84 -14.39
N ASN A 723 23.66 31.53 -13.58
CA ASN A 723 22.64 30.54 -13.93
C ASN A 723 21.67 31.12 -14.96
N LEU A 724 21.25 30.26 -15.88
CA LEU A 724 20.31 30.58 -16.95
C LEU A 724 18.97 31.05 -16.38
N GLN A 725 18.51 32.19 -16.88
CA GLN A 725 17.18 32.74 -16.67
C GLN A 725 16.41 32.71 -17.99
N VAL A 726 15.23 32.10 -17.98
CA VAL A 726 14.40 31.94 -19.17
C VAL A 726 12.97 32.32 -18.83
N CYS A 727 12.39 33.24 -19.61
CA CYS A 727 10.97 33.54 -19.52
C CYS A 727 10.18 32.48 -20.31
N LEU A 728 9.37 31.69 -19.61
CA LEU A 728 8.46 30.72 -20.21
C LEU A 728 7.04 31.25 -20.15
N ASN A 729 6.31 31.13 -21.27
CA ASN A 729 4.92 31.56 -21.44
C ASN A 729 4.05 30.39 -21.91
#